data_AF-A0A3D1S6C3-F1
#
_entry.id   AF-A0A3D1S6C3-F1
#
_cell.length_a   1.000
_cell.length_b   1.000
_cell.length_c   1.000
_cell.angle_alpha   90.00
_cell.angle_beta   90.00
_cell.angle_gamma   90.00
#
_symmetry.space_group_name_H-M   'P 1'
#
loop_
_entity.id
_entity.type
_entity.pdbx_description
1 polymer ?
#
loop_
_entity_poly.entity_id
_entity_poly.type
_entity_poly.pdbx_seq_one_letter_code
_entity_poly.pdbx_strand_id
1 'polypeptide(L)'
;MFLSALLSIGIAWSAYADDLDIYLGTGNQAVTYNPNVLFIMDTSGSMSNKDGTNQTRLLRVQNALNDALASATNINAGLMRFSDSGGPVLFPIKDIDEYVKPELVLPITEGADDAVEIGGTLNVTNTILPISQGTSIVQTGLRYQNIAIPQGATITRAFLRLTSALVNSDETAIEIYGQLDANAVAFNASNPISTRTRTTEFTAWESDNEFGFTNEVHNSPDISAVIQAIVDQTNWCGGNDLAILLDTQSTSGSSARQTFSFESGTGQVPQLVIEYDDTTATGCVAGELVYQVSKQGNNAEERSNGYQNTGTELTFKDTSNDYVGLRFSNINLPQGAVILDAYLEFTAYQNGTGSQASMLIQGVNQNDPNDFSPYTRYMLRDKPKTVSVQWNSISPWYYKGLYQSPPVTSIVQQIVNRSGWQPNNEMMFVLSDFGSSKRGGYTYQGKPSGAAKLIIKYQANAIPGSSSTVRELLQSKVDSLTHTGYTPIVDTLYEAAQYFGGRQVDYGLQRGTISAGSSLRKSTRVSHRQSYTGADAVRPNGCDEDNLSDSDCINEAIPSPATYISPVTDLQCQTNNHIVLLSDGEANNNHSVSKIQSLLNQTCSGSGGEKCGLDLVDNLSQSNTSVIDARVITHTIGFAANTNANNFLNQLALNGGGGFYQADDSQELVDAFQQILRSVKDVNATFVSPGVAVNQLNRLTHKDELYFALFKPSEGALWPGNLKKYKINGNDVLDKNGVPAVDSATGFFSEYSHSFWSVLTDGNDVRDGGAASRLSLTRNMYTFNETGSILQTANKLHESNTLIDTTDLALTSLPDPSGLRELVLKWARGVDVRDDDNDGSTSDVRLQMGDPIHSQPVIVNYGETDSAIFVATNHGFLHSIDAQTGTENFAIIPQELLGNLYSFYQDTSTFNHIYGMDGDLVLRTYGEKTYLYVGMRRGGNNYYVFDVTSKLDPKLVFSIKGGEG
;
A
#
# COMPACT_ATOMS: atom_id res chain seq x y z
N MET A 1 21.17 35.21 -26.81
CA MET A 1 21.48 34.13 -27.78
C MET A 1 22.60 33.21 -27.30
N PHE A 2 23.60 33.67 -26.53
CA PHE A 2 24.65 32.80 -25.97
C PHE A 2 24.30 32.08 -24.64
N LEU A 3 23.28 32.54 -23.90
CA LEU A 3 22.85 31.92 -22.64
C LEU A 3 21.93 30.69 -22.85
N SER A 4 21.22 30.66 -23.98
CA SER A 4 20.29 29.60 -24.36
C SER A 4 21.00 28.30 -24.74
N ALA A 5 22.25 28.39 -25.23
CA ALA A 5 23.05 27.24 -25.66
C ALA A 5 23.77 26.52 -24.50
N LEU A 6 23.97 27.21 -23.37
CA LEU A 6 24.61 26.64 -22.16
C LEU A 6 23.64 25.84 -21.28
N LEU A 7 22.35 26.23 -21.24
CA LEU A 7 21.33 25.43 -20.53
C LEU A 7 20.99 24.12 -21.24
N SER A 8 21.08 24.05 -22.57
CA SER A 8 20.85 22.82 -23.33
C SER A 8 21.97 21.78 -23.20
N ILE A 9 23.16 22.15 -22.72
CA ILE A 9 24.27 21.23 -22.50
C ILE A 9 24.24 20.63 -21.07
N GLY A 10 23.57 21.29 -20.12
CA GLY A 10 23.42 20.81 -18.74
C GLY A 10 22.32 19.76 -18.53
N ILE A 11 21.42 19.58 -19.49
CA ILE A 11 20.27 18.65 -19.40
C ILE A 11 20.55 17.31 -20.10
N ALA A 12 21.70 17.17 -20.78
CA ALA A 12 22.02 15.97 -21.56
C ALA A 12 22.65 14.81 -20.75
N TRP A 13 22.88 14.96 -19.44
CA TRP A 13 23.70 14.01 -18.66
C TRP A 13 22.98 13.27 -17.52
N SER A 14 21.65 13.17 -17.53
CA SER A 14 20.93 12.35 -16.54
C SER A 14 19.72 11.57 -17.07
N ALA A 15 19.58 11.42 -18.38
CA ALA A 15 18.61 10.49 -18.96
C ALA A 15 19.35 9.27 -19.54
N TYR A 16 19.65 8.28 -18.69
CA TYR A 16 19.84 6.92 -19.18
C TYR A 16 18.44 6.37 -19.47
N ALA A 17 17.96 6.55 -20.71
CA ALA A 17 16.77 5.86 -21.15
C ALA A 17 17.05 4.35 -21.11
N ASP A 18 16.23 3.61 -20.37
CA ASP A 18 16.31 2.16 -20.33
C ASP A 18 15.58 1.61 -21.58
N ASP A 19 16.36 1.15 -22.56
CA ASP A 19 15.96 0.44 -23.80
C ASP A 19 15.41 -0.96 -23.47
N LEU A 20 14.29 -0.97 -22.75
CA LEU A 20 13.39 -2.09 -22.54
C LEU A 20 12.13 -1.79 -23.36
N ASP A 21 12.17 -2.08 -24.66
CA ASP A 21 10.98 -2.07 -25.51
C ASP A 21 10.09 -3.26 -25.12
N ILE A 22 9.24 -3.07 -24.10
CA ILE A 22 8.18 -4.02 -23.75
C ILE A 22 7.11 -3.89 -24.84
N TYR A 23 7.14 -4.79 -25.82
CA TYR A 23 6.09 -4.89 -26.85
C TYR A 23 4.81 -5.43 -26.21
N LEU A 24 3.99 -4.52 -25.70
CA LEU A 24 2.60 -4.81 -25.36
C LEU A 24 1.86 -5.09 -26.68
N GLY A 25 1.13 -6.20 -26.72
CA GLY A 25 0.23 -6.52 -27.84
C GLY A 25 -0.61 -5.30 -28.19
N THR A 26 -0.80 -5.07 -29.49
CA THR A 26 -1.36 -3.85 -30.09
C THR A 26 -2.72 -3.44 -29.49
N GLY A 27 -2.68 -2.74 -28.37
CA GLY A 27 -3.76 -1.94 -27.80
C GLY A 27 -3.24 -0.52 -27.66
N ASN A 28 -3.91 0.45 -28.28
CA ASN A 28 -3.50 1.84 -28.24
C ASN A 28 -3.46 2.34 -26.79
N GLN A 29 -2.27 2.77 -26.34
CA GLN A 29 -1.94 3.31 -25.01
C GLN A 29 -1.86 2.24 -23.91
N ALA A 30 -0.62 1.90 -23.53
CA ALA A 30 -0.32 1.05 -22.39
C ALA A 30 -0.72 1.73 -21.08
N VAL A 31 -1.82 1.29 -20.47
CA VAL A 31 -2.15 1.63 -19.08
C VAL A 31 -1.54 0.53 -18.21
N THR A 32 -0.56 0.89 -17.38
CA THR A 32 0.01 -0.01 -16.38
C THR A 32 -0.94 -0.07 -15.18
N TYR A 33 -1.39 -1.26 -14.80
CA TYR A 33 -2.23 -1.45 -13.62
C TYR A 33 -1.42 -2.08 -12.48
N ASN A 34 -1.32 -1.37 -11.35
CA ASN A 34 -0.76 -1.92 -10.12
C ASN A 34 -1.66 -3.05 -9.57
N PRO A 35 -1.11 -4.11 -8.95
CA PRO A 35 -1.89 -5.13 -8.27
C PRO A 35 -2.74 -4.54 -7.14
N ASN A 36 -4.00 -4.98 -7.03
CA ASN A 36 -4.90 -4.58 -5.96
C ASN A 36 -4.79 -5.56 -4.79
N VAL A 37 -4.46 -5.08 -3.58
CA VAL A 37 -4.29 -5.89 -2.37
C VAL A 37 -5.24 -5.41 -1.28
N LEU A 38 -6.14 -6.27 -0.83
CA LEU A 38 -7.06 -6.01 0.27
C LEU A 38 -6.65 -6.80 1.51
N PHE A 39 -6.18 -6.10 2.54
CA PHE A 39 -5.82 -6.69 3.82
C PHE A 39 -7.07 -6.88 4.69
N ILE A 40 -7.36 -8.11 5.11
CA ILE A 40 -8.45 -8.42 6.04
C ILE A 40 -7.85 -8.85 7.38
N MET A 41 -8.02 -8.01 8.39
CA MET A 41 -7.39 -8.20 9.70
C MET A 41 -8.32 -8.84 10.73
N ASP A 42 -7.82 -9.90 11.38
CA ASP A 42 -8.45 -10.46 12.57
C ASP A 42 -8.37 -9.48 13.74
N THR A 43 -9.54 -9.11 14.23
CA THR A 43 -9.71 -8.24 15.38
C THR A 43 -10.60 -8.89 16.43
N SER A 44 -10.72 -10.21 16.43
CA SER A 44 -11.52 -10.99 17.37
C SER A 44 -10.95 -10.92 18.81
N GLY A 45 -11.72 -11.40 19.78
CA GLY A 45 -11.30 -11.40 21.19
C GLY A 45 -10.03 -12.21 21.49
N SER A 46 -9.75 -13.28 20.73
CA SER A 46 -8.54 -14.11 20.89
C SER A 46 -7.26 -13.34 20.59
N MET A 47 -7.33 -12.28 19.79
CA MET A 47 -6.22 -11.39 19.48
C MET A 47 -5.69 -10.60 20.69
N SER A 48 -6.36 -10.70 21.85
CA SER A 48 -5.89 -10.19 23.16
C SER A 48 -4.85 -11.09 23.84
N ASN A 49 -4.70 -12.35 23.39
CA ASN A 49 -3.73 -13.29 23.92
C ASN A 49 -2.29 -12.81 23.68
N LYS A 50 -1.36 -13.25 24.54
CA LYS A 50 0.06 -12.85 24.47
C LYS A 50 1.03 -13.99 24.15
N ASP A 51 0.57 -15.24 24.15
CA ASP A 51 1.34 -16.45 23.83
C ASP A 51 2.71 -16.54 24.53
N GLY A 52 2.77 -16.18 25.81
CA GLY A 52 4.02 -16.18 26.58
C GLY A 52 4.94 -14.99 26.31
N THR A 53 4.54 -14.04 25.46
CA THR A 53 5.24 -12.78 25.22
C THR A 53 4.65 -11.62 26.05
N ASN A 54 5.24 -10.43 25.92
CA ASN A 54 4.76 -9.22 26.58
C ASN A 54 3.71 -8.43 25.77
N GLN A 55 3.55 -8.74 24.48
CA GLN A 55 2.69 -8.05 23.53
C GLN A 55 1.44 -8.88 23.22
N THR A 56 0.32 -8.24 22.88
CA THR A 56 -0.87 -8.98 22.38
C THR A 56 -0.62 -9.46 20.94
N ARG A 57 -1.33 -10.51 20.51
CA ARG A 57 -1.31 -10.98 19.12
C ARG A 57 -1.62 -9.86 18.14
N LEU A 58 -2.67 -9.07 18.42
CA LEU A 58 -3.01 -7.91 17.58
C LEU A 58 -1.86 -6.92 17.43
N LEU A 59 -1.14 -6.63 18.51
CA LEU A 59 -0.03 -5.68 18.45
C LEU A 59 1.14 -6.21 17.60
N ARG A 60 1.41 -7.52 17.68
CA ARG A 60 2.41 -8.17 16.83
C ARG A 60 2.01 -8.08 15.35
N VAL A 61 0.73 -8.30 15.04
CA VAL A 61 0.18 -8.12 13.69
C VAL A 61 0.29 -6.67 13.21
N GLN A 62 -0.08 -5.69 14.03
CA GLN A 62 0.02 -4.27 13.68
C GLN A 62 1.46 -3.89 13.32
N ASN A 63 2.43 -4.26 14.16
CA ASN A 63 3.83 -3.99 13.90
C ASN A 63 4.32 -4.68 12.61
N ALA A 64 4.01 -5.96 12.43
CA ALA A 64 4.46 -6.71 11.26
C ALA A 64 3.86 -6.18 9.95
N LEU A 65 2.56 -5.84 9.95
CA LEU A 65 1.91 -5.25 8.80
C LEU A 65 2.44 -3.85 8.50
N ASN A 66 2.70 -3.02 9.53
CA ASN A 66 3.30 -1.71 9.32
C ASN A 66 4.69 -1.80 8.69
N ASP A 67 5.52 -2.76 9.13
CA ASP A 67 6.85 -3.00 8.56
C ASP A 67 6.76 -3.49 7.09
N ALA A 68 5.80 -4.37 6.79
CA ALA A 68 5.52 -4.80 5.43
C ALA A 68 5.01 -3.64 4.55
N LEU A 69 4.05 -2.86 5.05
CA LEU A 69 3.55 -1.65 4.41
C LEU A 69 4.59 -0.54 4.32
N ALA A 70 5.68 -0.54 5.10
CA ALA A 70 6.74 0.44 4.94
C ALA A 70 7.64 0.15 3.73
N SER A 71 7.72 -1.12 3.31
CA SER A 71 8.58 -1.59 2.22
C SER A 71 7.83 -1.88 0.91
N ALA A 72 6.49 -1.96 0.94
CA ALA A 72 5.67 -2.32 -0.21
C ALA A 72 5.57 -1.19 -1.26
N THR A 73 6.05 -1.36 -2.48
CA THR A 73 5.90 -0.37 -3.58
C THR A 73 5.08 -0.94 -4.74
N ASN A 74 4.55 -0.08 -5.63
CA ASN A 74 3.85 -0.48 -6.86
C ASN A 74 2.64 -1.39 -6.63
N ILE A 75 1.89 -1.17 -5.56
CA ILE A 75 0.63 -1.88 -5.27
C ILE A 75 -0.45 -0.86 -4.92
N ASN A 76 -1.70 -1.22 -5.16
CA ASN A 76 -2.82 -0.56 -4.53
C ASN A 76 -3.17 -1.36 -3.26
N ALA A 77 -3.33 -0.68 -2.13
CA ALA A 77 -3.61 -1.32 -0.84
C ALA A 77 -4.90 -0.80 -0.21
N GLY A 78 -5.71 -1.70 0.33
CA GLY A 78 -6.92 -1.41 1.09
C GLY A 78 -6.96 -2.18 2.41
N LEU A 79 -7.82 -1.77 3.33
CA LEU A 79 -7.91 -2.37 4.66
C LEU A 79 -9.37 -2.67 5.05
N MET A 80 -9.59 -3.89 5.52
CA MET A 80 -10.79 -4.39 6.18
C MET A 80 -10.44 -4.99 7.53
N ARG A 81 -11.44 -5.14 8.38
CA ARG A 81 -11.32 -5.83 9.67
C ARG A 81 -12.52 -6.73 9.92
N PHE A 82 -12.36 -7.72 10.79
CA PHE A 82 -13.52 -8.42 11.36
C PHE A 82 -14.39 -7.49 12.23
N SER A 83 -15.68 -7.79 12.24
CA SER A 83 -16.67 -7.25 13.17
C SER A 83 -17.46 -8.40 13.81
N ASP A 84 -18.67 -8.16 14.31
CA ASP A 84 -19.52 -9.22 14.86
C ASP A 84 -20.02 -10.17 13.77
N SER A 85 -20.45 -9.57 12.64
CA SER A 85 -20.91 -10.25 11.43
C SER A 85 -20.30 -9.52 10.24
N GLY A 86 -19.41 -10.19 9.51
CA GLY A 86 -18.67 -9.60 8.39
C GLY A 86 -17.69 -8.52 8.84
N GLY A 87 -17.39 -7.57 7.95
CA GLY A 87 -16.41 -6.53 8.21
C GLY A 87 -16.49 -5.36 7.23
N PRO A 88 -16.38 -4.10 7.68
CA PRO A 88 -16.41 -2.92 6.80
C PRO A 88 -15.08 -2.75 6.03
N VAL A 89 -15.14 -2.06 4.89
CA VAL A 89 -13.96 -1.50 4.22
C VAL A 89 -13.53 -0.26 5.00
N LEU A 90 -12.49 -0.37 5.82
CA LEU A 90 -11.96 0.75 6.62
C LEU A 90 -11.19 1.75 5.78
N PHE A 91 -10.56 1.27 4.72
CA PHE A 91 -9.86 2.08 3.74
C PHE A 91 -9.99 1.43 2.35
N PRO A 92 -10.45 2.15 1.31
CA PRO A 92 -10.59 1.59 -0.03
C PRO A 92 -9.21 1.28 -0.63
N ILE A 93 -9.16 0.35 -1.59
CA ILE A 93 -7.93 0.07 -2.33
C ILE A 93 -7.54 1.31 -3.15
N LYS A 94 -6.38 1.87 -2.83
CA LYS A 94 -5.75 3.00 -3.54
C LYS A 94 -4.26 2.75 -3.67
N ASP A 95 -3.62 3.42 -4.63
CA ASP A 95 -2.17 3.35 -4.79
C ASP A 95 -1.49 3.78 -3.49
N ILE A 96 -0.62 2.92 -2.97
CA ILE A 96 0.03 3.09 -1.67
C ILE A 96 0.94 4.32 -1.62
N ASP A 97 1.49 4.70 -2.78
CA ASP A 97 2.39 5.85 -2.94
C ASP A 97 1.66 7.12 -3.39
N GLU A 98 0.34 7.04 -3.67
CA GLU A 98 -0.47 8.24 -3.94
C GLU A 98 -0.59 9.07 -2.65
N TYR A 99 -0.49 10.39 -2.81
CA TYR A 99 -0.85 11.33 -1.76
C TYR A 99 -2.34 11.19 -1.46
N VAL A 100 -2.72 11.16 -0.19
CA VAL A 100 -4.15 11.13 0.17
C VAL A 100 -4.76 12.45 -0.28
N LYS A 101 -5.52 12.45 -1.39
CA LYS A 101 -6.33 13.60 -1.77
C LYS A 101 -7.37 13.85 -0.68
N PRO A 102 -7.28 14.98 0.04
CA PRO A 102 -8.21 15.30 1.11
C PRO A 102 -9.57 15.65 0.50
N GLU A 103 -10.54 14.76 0.69
CA GLU A 103 -11.95 15.07 0.51
C GLU A 103 -12.48 15.49 1.89
N LEU A 104 -12.87 16.76 2.03
CA LEU A 104 -13.50 17.30 3.23
C LEU A 104 -15.01 17.29 3.06
N VAL A 105 -15.72 16.68 4.01
CA VAL A 105 -17.19 16.75 4.11
C VAL A 105 -17.54 17.39 5.43
N LEU A 106 -17.97 18.64 5.38
CA LEU A 106 -18.08 19.52 6.54
C LEU A 106 -19.55 19.81 6.83
N PRO A 107 -20.12 19.33 7.94
CA PRO A 107 -21.46 19.69 8.37
C PRO A 107 -21.46 21.03 9.14
N ILE A 108 -22.65 21.61 9.32
CA ILE A 108 -22.88 22.65 10.34
C ILE A 108 -22.82 22.01 11.74
N THR A 109 -22.01 22.58 12.64
CA THR A 109 -21.75 22.02 13.98
C THR A 109 -22.25 22.89 15.14
N GLU A 110 -22.68 24.13 14.87
CA GLU A 110 -23.26 25.04 15.86
C GLU A 110 -24.48 25.78 15.29
N GLY A 111 -25.45 26.15 16.14
CA GLY A 111 -26.68 26.81 15.69
C GLY A 111 -26.48 28.25 15.19
N ALA A 112 -25.38 28.91 15.58
CA ALA A 112 -25.06 30.24 15.05
C ALA A 112 -24.41 30.20 13.66
N ASP A 113 -24.27 29.02 13.06
CA ASP A 113 -23.59 28.80 11.79
C ASP A 113 -24.53 28.59 10.61
N ASP A 114 -25.81 28.37 10.86
CA ASP A 114 -26.84 28.49 9.85
C ASP A 114 -27.81 29.61 10.19
N ALA A 115 -28.05 30.46 9.20
CA ALA A 115 -28.83 31.66 9.39
C ALA A 115 -29.69 31.93 8.17
N VAL A 116 -30.85 32.53 8.39
CA VAL A 116 -31.68 33.08 7.32
C VAL A 116 -32.01 34.54 7.63
N GLU A 117 -31.96 35.37 6.61
CA GLU A 117 -32.36 36.77 6.67
C GLU A 117 -33.39 37.07 5.58
N ILE A 118 -34.58 37.51 6.00
CA ILE A 118 -35.70 37.84 5.11
C ILE A 118 -36.23 39.20 5.51
N GLY A 119 -36.25 40.15 4.56
CA GLY A 119 -36.71 41.52 4.82
C GLY A 119 -35.95 42.23 5.95
N GLY A 120 -34.66 41.92 6.13
CA GLY A 120 -33.80 42.49 7.18
C GLY A 120 -33.98 41.88 8.58
N THR A 121 -34.74 40.78 8.71
CA THR A 121 -34.88 40.04 9.97
C THR A 121 -34.02 38.79 9.93
N LEU A 122 -32.97 38.74 10.76
CA LEU A 122 -32.09 37.59 10.92
C LEU A 122 -32.67 36.55 11.89
N ASN A 123 -32.55 35.28 11.55
CA ASN A 123 -32.89 34.14 12.41
C ASN A 123 -31.77 33.09 12.38
N VAL A 124 -31.35 32.63 13.56
CA VAL A 124 -30.27 31.65 13.81
C VAL A 124 -30.71 30.54 14.79
N THR A 125 -32.02 30.34 14.96
CA THR A 125 -32.55 29.40 15.96
C THR A 125 -33.74 28.59 15.45
N ASN A 126 -34.10 28.72 14.17
CA ASN A 126 -35.20 27.96 13.59
C ASN A 126 -34.74 26.52 13.38
N THR A 127 -35.66 25.55 13.52
CA THR A 127 -35.40 24.13 13.20
C THR A 127 -35.45 23.80 11.71
N ILE A 128 -35.86 24.78 10.89
CA ILE A 128 -35.96 24.69 9.44
C ILE A 128 -35.32 25.95 8.86
N LEU A 129 -34.50 25.77 7.84
CA LEU A 129 -33.81 26.84 7.14
C LEU A 129 -34.49 27.09 5.79
N PRO A 130 -35.25 28.19 5.63
CA PRO A 130 -35.81 28.57 4.35
C PRO A 130 -34.70 28.89 3.35
N ILE A 131 -34.80 28.31 2.16
CA ILE A 131 -34.00 28.66 1.00
C ILE A 131 -34.77 29.65 0.12
N SER A 132 -36.08 29.45 -0.07
CA SER A 132 -36.93 30.42 -0.79
C SER A 132 -38.28 30.65 -0.09
N GLN A 133 -38.87 31.82 -0.30
CA GLN A 133 -40.16 32.19 0.30
C GLN A 133 -40.94 33.20 -0.57
N GLY A 134 -41.88 32.66 -1.36
CA GLY A 134 -42.61 33.38 -2.39
C GLY A 134 -41.68 34.17 -3.29
N THR A 135 -42.03 35.43 -3.55
CA THR A 135 -41.22 36.36 -4.34
C THR A 135 -40.25 37.21 -3.52
N SER A 136 -40.08 36.90 -2.22
CA SER A 136 -39.15 37.62 -1.36
C SER A 136 -37.72 37.21 -1.67
N ILE A 137 -36.78 38.14 -1.50
CA ILE A 137 -35.36 37.81 -1.46
C ILE A 137 -35.09 37.12 -0.13
N VAL A 138 -34.54 35.91 -0.19
CA VAL A 138 -34.13 35.12 0.97
C VAL A 138 -32.62 34.99 0.94
N GLN A 139 -31.97 35.41 2.03
CA GLN A 139 -30.53 35.28 2.18
C GLN A 139 -30.25 34.18 3.20
N THR A 140 -29.53 33.15 2.81
CA THR A 140 -29.17 32.03 3.68
C THR A 140 -27.67 32.02 3.88
N GLY A 141 -27.22 31.95 5.12
CA GLY A 141 -25.81 31.90 5.49
C GLY A 141 -25.48 30.54 6.09
N LEU A 142 -24.39 29.93 5.64
CA LEU A 142 -23.87 28.64 6.10
C LEU A 142 -22.38 28.79 6.43
N ARG A 143 -22.01 28.71 7.70
CA ARG A 143 -20.63 28.78 8.18
C ARG A 143 -20.12 27.39 8.53
N TYR A 144 -18.95 27.06 8.04
CA TYR A 144 -18.28 25.79 8.27
C TYR A 144 -17.00 26.07 9.05
N GLN A 145 -16.77 25.31 10.12
CA GLN A 145 -15.66 25.53 11.04
C GLN A 145 -14.43 24.69 10.71
N ASN A 146 -13.25 25.15 11.12
CA ASN A 146 -12.00 24.39 11.10
C ASN A 146 -11.62 23.81 9.73
N ILE A 147 -11.72 24.61 8.67
CA ILE A 147 -11.52 24.16 7.29
C ILE A 147 -10.04 23.89 7.04
N ALA A 148 -9.64 22.63 7.07
CA ALA A 148 -8.25 22.19 6.99
C ALA A 148 -7.60 22.30 5.59
N ILE A 149 -7.96 23.33 4.81
CA ILE A 149 -7.38 23.59 3.48
C ILE A 149 -6.21 24.57 3.63
N PRO A 150 -4.98 24.17 3.28
CA PRO A 150 -3.86 25.08 3.25
C PRO A 150 -4.09 26.27 2.32
N GLN A 151 -3.53 27.41 2.68
CA GLN A 151 -3.55 28.60 1.81
C GLN A 151 -2.87 28.34 0.48
N GLY A 152 -3.55 28.73 -0.60
CA GLY A 152 -3.10 28.56 -1.98
C GLY A 152 -3.20 27.14 -2.53
N ALA A 153 -3.83 26.20 -1.82
CA ALA A 153 -4.18 24.91 -2.39
C ALA A 153 -5.23 25.08 -3.50
N THR A 154 -5.07 24.33 -4.59
CA THR A 154 -5.98 24.37 -5.74
C THR A 154 -7.20 23.50 -5.45
N ILE A 155 -8.39 24.10 -5.42
CA ILE A 155 -9.65 23.39 -5.26
C ILE A 155 -10.01 22.71 -6.56
N THR A 156 -10.10 21.38 -6.55
CA THR A 156 -10.41 20.58 -7.75
C THR A 156 -11.90 20.33 -7.91
N ARG A 157 -12.65 20.33 -6.80
CA ARG A 157 -14.10 20.17 -6.78
C ARG A 157 -14.68 20.71 -5.48
N ALA A 158 -15.80 21.41 -5.53
CA ALA A 158 -16.54 21.80 -4.33
C ALA A 158 -18.04 21.94 -4.60
N PHE A 159 -18.90 21.57 -3.67
CA PHE A 159 -20.36 21.76 -3.78
C PHE A 159 -21.04 21.74 -2.42
N LEU A 160 -22.19 22.42 -2.32
CA LEU A 160 -23.10 22.28 -1.18
C LEU A 160 -23.96 21.05 -1.34
N ARG A 161 -24.25 20.39 -0.23
CA ARG A 161 -25.23 19.31 -0.15
C ARG A 161 -26.33 19.71 0.83
N LEU A 162 -27.55 19.79 0.32
CA LEU A 162 -28.73 20.18 1.07
C LEU A 162 -29.69 19.00 1.17
N THR A 163 -30.39 18.88 2.31
CA THR A 163 -31.43 17.88 2.47
C THR A 163 -32.79 18.55 2.55
N SER A 164 -33.68 18.25 1.60
CA SER A 164 -35.00 18.89 1.51
C SER A 164 -35.85 18.60 2.75
N ALA A 165 -36.34 19.64 3.41
CA ALA A 165 -37.29 19.51 4.51
C ALA A 165 -38.76 19.54 4.05
N LEU A 166 -38.99 20.06 2.84
CA LEU A 166 -40.32 20.19 2.24
C LEU A 166 -40.26 19.98 0.73
N VAL A 167 -41.29 19.36 0.17
CA VAL A 167 -41.48 19.27 -1.28
C VAL A 167 -41.81 20.64 -1.86
N ASN A 168 -40.98 21.13 -2.76
CA ASN A 168 -41.25 22.31 -3.56
C ASN A 168 -40.45 22.26 -4.88
N SER A 169 -41.17 22.19 -6.00
CA SER A 169 -40.61 22.14 -7.35
C SER A 169 -40.89 23.43 -8.15
N ASP A 170 -41.29 24.50 -7.46
CA ASP A 170 -41.47 25.81 -8.09
C ASP A 170 -40.11 26.37 -8.57
N GLU A 171 -40.18 27.21 -9.61
CA GLU A 171 -39.02 27.92 -10.15
C GLU A 171 -38.33 28.73 -9.04
N THR A 172 -37.02 28.58 -8.90
CA THR A 172 -36.22 29.31 -7.91
C THR A 172 -34.83 29.53 -8.47
N ALA A 173 -34.34 30.76 -8.40
CA ALA A 173 -32.99 31.15 -8.76
C ALA A 173 -32.17 31.28 -7.47
N ILE A 174 -31.02 30.61 -7.40
CA ILE A 174 -30.12 30.65 -6.24
C ILE A 174 -28.73 31.07 -6.73
N GLU A 175 -28.23 32.18 -6.22
CA GLU A 175 -26.84 32.59 -6.42
C GLU A 175 -26.01 32.22 -5.19
N ILE A 176 -24.95 31.45 -5.40
CA ILE A 176 -24.07 30.94 -4.34
C ILE A 176 -22.77 31.74 -4.34
N TYR A 177 -22.55 32.46 -3.25
CA TYR A 177 -21.36 33.26 -2.97
C TYR A 177 -20.60 32.68 -1.78
N GLY A 178 -19.33 33.01 -1.68
CA GLY A 178 -18.54 32.89 -0.46
C GLY A 178 -18.44 34.23 0.24
N GLN A 179 -18.32 34.24 1.57
CA GLN A 179 -17.90 35.43 2.31
C GLN A 179 -16.43 35.69 2.02
N LEU A 180 -16.09 36.89 1.52
CA LEU A 180 -14.71 37.31 1.32
C LEU A 180 -14.10 37.76 2.66
N ASP A 181 -13.85 36.77 3.51
CA ASP A 181 -13.18 36.90 4.80
C ASP A 181 -12.30 35.66 4.99
N ALA A 182 -11.11 35.84 5.54
CA ALA A 182 -10.17 34.75 5.73
C ALA A 182 -10.50 33.87 6.93
N ASN A 183 -11.32 34.37 7.87
CA ASN A 183 -11.84 33.58 8.99
C ASN A 183 -13.24 34.09 9.38
N ALA A 184 -14.28 33.44 8.85
CA ALA A 184 -15.66 33.88 9.00
C ALA A 184 -16.13 33.78 10.47
N VAL A 185 -16.76 34.84 10.98
CA VAL A 185 -17.39 34.84 12.31
C VAL A 185 -18.82 34.25 12.26
N ALA A 186 -19.29 33.72 13.40
CA ALA A 186 -20.65 33.22 13.55
C ALA A 186 -21.73 34.29 13.27
N PHE A 187 -22.90 33.89 12.77
CA PHE A 187 -24.01 34.79 12.48
C PHE A 187 -24.67 35.29 13.77
N ASN A 188 -24.93 36.60 13.85
CA ASN A 188 -25.65 37.22 14.96
C ASN A 188 -26.18 38.59 14.54
N ALA A 189 -26.99 39.22 15.40
CA ALA A 189 -27.60 40.51 15.11
C ALA A 189 -26.59 41.66 14.80
N SER A 190 -25.34 41.55 15.24
CA SER A 190 -24.28 42.52 14.91
C SER A 190 -23.51 42.17 13.63
N ASN A 191 -23.59 40.93 13.16
CA ASN A 191 -22.92 40.41 11.97
C ASN A 191 -23.91 39.61 11.08
N PRO A 192 -25.01 40.25 10.60
CA PRO A 192 -26.02 39.59 9.79
C PRO A 192 -25.50 39.24 8.38
N ILE A 193 -26.25 38.42 7.65
CA ILE A 193 -25.87 37.89 6.34
C ILE A 193 -25.74 39.04 5.33
N SER A 194 -26.72 39.94 5.32
CA SER A 194 -26.83 41.05 4.37
C SER A 194 -25.63 42.02 4.37
N THR A 195 -24.92 42.13 5.49
CA THR A 195 -23.78 43.04 5.65
C THR A 195 -22.43 42.42 5.29
N ARG A 196 -22.37 41.11 5.03
CA ARG A 196 -21.11 40.42 4.76
C ARG A 196 -20.60 40.74 3.36
N THR A 197 -19.30 41.03 3.27
CA THR A 197 -18.61 41.19 1.98
C THR A 197 -18.59 39.86 1.25
N ARG A 198 -19.05 39.86 -0.01
CA ARG A 198 -19.09 38.67 -0.86
C ARG A 198 -17.83 38.57 -1.71
N THR A 199 -17.51 37.34 -2.09
CA THR A 199 -16.59 37.03 -3.19
C THR A 199 -17.12 37.62 -4.51
N THR A 200 -16.21 37.93 -5.44
CA THR A 200 -16.61 38.35 -6.80
C THR A 200 -17.03 37.15 -7.65
N GLU A 201 -16.39 36.00 -7.43
CA GLU A 201 -16.79 34.72 -8.01
C GLU A 201 -18.07 34.24 -7.34
N PHE A 202 -19.02 33.76 -8.15
CA PHE A 202 -20.28 33.18 -7.67
C PHE A 202 -20.75 32.12 -8.65
N THR A 203 -21.65 31.24 -8.18
CA THR A 203 -22.25 30.19 -8.99
C THR A 203 -23.76 30.34 -9.02
N ALA A 204 -24.34 30.42 -10.21
CA ALA A 204 -25.79 30.45 -10.39
C ALA A 204 -26.36 29.02 -10.46
N TRP A 205 -27.41 28.75 -9.68
CA TRP A 205 -28.11 27.47 -9.62
C TRP A 205 -29.57 27.65 -10.00
N GLU A 206 -29.81 27.68 -11.32
CA GLU A 206 -31.09 28.03 -11.94
C GLU A 206 -31.90 26.80 -12.41
N SER A 207 -31.25 25.64 -12.55
CA SER A 207 -31.85 24.39 -13.02
C SER A 207 -31.46 23.21 -12.13
N ASP A 208 -32.21 22.11 -12.23
CA ASP A 208 -31.99 20.87 -11.45
C ASP A 208 -31.91 21.10 -9.94
N ASN A 209 -32.59 22.15 -9.47
CA ASN A 209 -32.61 22.52 -8.06
C ASN A 209 -33.91 22.15 -7.37
N GLU A 210 -34.88 21.51 -8.06
CA GLU A 210 -36.20 21.07 -7.55
C GLU A 210 -36.14 20.14 -6.33
N PHE A 211 -36.88 20.47 -5.26
CA PHE A 211 -36.99 19.64 -4.06
C PHE A 211 -38.22 18.74 -4.23
N GLY A 212 -38.07 17.69 -5.05
CA GLY A 212 -39.17 16.83 -5.49
C GLY A 212 -39.76 15.97 -4.37
N PHE A 213 -38.93 15.56 -3.41
CA PHE A 213 -39.33 14.78 -2.24
C PHE A 213 -38.80 15.39 -0.95
N THR A 214 -39.37 15.01 0.20
CA THR A 214 -38.81 15.32 1.53
C THR A 214 -37.70 14.32 1.88
N ASN A 215 -36.68 14.77 2.60
CA ASN A 215 -35.47 14.02 2.95
C ASN A 215 -34.63 13.58 1.73
N GLU A 216 -34.81 14.28 0.62
CA GLU A 216 -34.01 14.08 -0.59
C GLU A 216 -32.75 14.95 -0.50
N VAL A 217 -31.63 14.38 -0.93
CA VAL A 217 -30.35 15.06 -0.93
C VAL A 217 -30.13 15.70 -2.29
N HIS A 218 -29.83 17.00 -2.29
CA HIS A 218 -29.56 17.79 -3.49
C HIS A 218 -28.14 18.36 -3.39
N ASN A 219 -27.37 18.21 -4.46
CA ASN A 219 -26.06 18.83 -4.58
C ASN A 219 -26.16 20.10 -5.42
N SER A 220 -25.49 21.17 -5.00
CA SER A 220 -25.32 22.35 -5.84
C SER A 220 -24.43 22.04 -7.05
N PRO A 221 -24.42 22.92 -8.07
CA PRO A 221 -23.36 22.96 -9.06
C PRO A 221 -21.99 23.18 -8.39
N ASP A 222 -20.93 23.00 -9.16
CA ASP A 222 -19.56 23.18 -8.68
C ASP A 222 -19.30 24.64 -8.26
N ILE A 223 -18.84 24.82 -7.02
CA ILE A 223 -18.51 26.11 -6.41
C ILE A 223 -17.00 26.26 -6.17
N SER A 224 -16.15 25.50 -6.85
CA SER A 224 -14.69 25.49 -6.61
C SER A 224 -14.09 26.88 -6.74
N ALA A 225 -14.51 27.68 -7.72
CA ALA A 225 -14.04 29.06 -7.91
C ALA A 225 -14.40 29.97 -6.72
N VAL A 226 -15.55 29.75 -6.09
CA VAL A 226 -16.00 30.49 -4.90
C VAL A 226 -15.10 30.19 -3.71
N ILE A 227 -14.80 28.91 -3.48
CA ILE A 227 -13.88 28.47 -2.41
C ILE A 227 -12.45 28.94 -2.69
N GLN A 228 -11.99 28.83 -3.95
CA GLN A 228 -10.65 29.24 -4.38
C GLN A 228 -10.38 30.70 -4.02
N ALA A 229 -11.35 31.60 -4.30
CA ALA A 229 -11.23 33.02 -3.98
C ALA A 229 -11.02 33.31 -2.48
N ILE A 230 -11.49 32.41 -1.60
CA ILE A 230 -11.33 32.54 -0.15
C ILE A 230 -9.97 31.99 0.30
N VAL A 231 -9.60 30.79 -0.14
CA VAL A 231 -8.36 30.11 0.28
C VAL A 231 -7.10 30.75 -0.29
N ASP A 232 -7.23 31.54 -1.36
CA ASP A 232 -6.15 32.34 -1.94
C ASP A 232 -5.87 33.66 -1.18
N GLN A 233 -6.71 34.05 -0.23
CA GLN A 233 -6.50 35.27 0.54
C GLN A 233 -5.20 35.19 1.33
N THR A 234 -4.43 36.29 1.39
CA THR A 234 -3.12 36.32 2.08
C THR A 234 -3.21 36.02 3.58
N ASN A 235 -4.38 36.21 4.19
CA ASN A 235 -4.62 35.96 5.60
C ASN A 235 -5.35 34.63 5.86
N TRP A 236 -5.68 33.87 4.82
CA TRP A 236 -6.23 32.53 4.97
C TRP A 236 -5.20 31.61 5.60
N CYS A 237 -5.65 30.73 6.49
CA CYS A 237 -4.87 29.63 7.00
C CYS A 237 -5.76 28.40 7.11
N GLY A 238 -5.23 27.21 6.80
CA GLY A 238 -5.94 25.97 7.10
C GLY A 238 -6.33 25.92 8.57
N GLY A 239 -7.55 25.49 8.87
CA GLY A 239 -8.17 25.56 10.20
C GLY A 239 -8.99 26.83 10.45
N ASN A 240 -9.03 27.80 9.53
CA ASN A 240 -9.97 28.92 9.61
C ASN A 240 -11.39 28.52 9.20
N ASP A 241 -12.36 29.35 9.57
CA ASP A 241 -13.76 29.14 9.25
C ASP A 241 -14.15 29.84 7.95
N LEU A 242 -15.07 29.24 7.19
CA LEU A 242 -15.54 29.75 5.90
C LEU A 242 -17.06 29.87 5.92
N ALA A 243 -17.61 30.94 5.33
CA ALA A 243 -19.05 31.07 5.15
C ALA A 243 -19.46 31.09 3.68
N ILE A 244 -20.50 30.35 3.35
CA ILE A 244 -21.23 30.36 2.09
C ILE A 244 -22.53 31.14 2.28
N LEU A 245 -22.84 32.00 1.31
CA LEU A 245 -23.97 32.91 1.32
C LEU A 245 -24.81 32.63 0.07
N LEU A 246 -26.07 32.29 0.27
CA LEU A 246 -27.02 32.02 -0.80
C LEU A 246 -27.97 33.20 -0.89
N ASP A 247 -28.02 33.86 -2.03
CA ASP A 247 -29.05 34.85 -2.34
C ASP A 247 -30.07 34.18 -3.26
N THR A 248 -31.29 34.01 -2.75
CA THR A 248 -32.35 33.27 -3.44
C THR A 248 -33.52 34.18 -3.79
N GLN A 249 -34.01 34.06 -5.02
CA GLN A 249 -35.21 34.75 -5.49
C GLN A 249 -36.07 33.83 -6.34
N SER A 250 -37.39 34.05 -6.32
CA SER A 250 -38.32 33.38 -7.22
C SER A 250 -39.32 34.36 -7.82
N THR A 251 -39.76 34.06 -9.03
CA THR A 251 -40.89 34.70 -9.70
C THR A 251 -42.24 34.07 -9.29
N SER A 252 -42.22 32.86 -8.71
CA SER A 252 -43.39 32.13 -8.23
C SER A 252 -43.74 32.53 -6.80
N GLY A 253 -44.99 32.98 -6.59
CA GLY A 253 -45.52 33.23 -5.25
C GLY A 253 -45.66 31.98 -4.38
N SER A 254 -45.53 30.78 -4.97
CA SER A 254 -45.61 29.47 -4.30
C SER A 254 -44.26 28.89 -3.91
N SER A 255 -43.15 29.48 -4.37
CA SER A 255 -41.79 29.04 -4.07
C SER A 255 -41.54 29.01 -2.55
N ALA A 256 -41.14 27.85 -2.01
CA ALA A 256 -41.06 27.65 -0.56
C ALA A 256 -40.04 26.57 -0.18
N ARG A 257 -38.85 26.59 -0.77
CA ARG A 257 -37.81 25.58 -0.54
C ARG A 257 -37.26 25.70 0.87
N GLN A 258 -37.07 24.54 1.51
CA GLN A 258 -36.63 24.44 2.89
C GLN A 258 -35.62 23.31 3.04
N THR A 259 -34.58 23.53 3.84
CA THR A 259 -33.62 22.51 4.29
C THR A 259 -33.66 22.42 5.82
N PHE A 260 -33.13 21.34 6.38
CA PHE A 260 -32.93 21.24 7.83
C PHE A 260 -31.84 22.19 8.30
N SER A 261 -31.97 22.70 9.52
CA SER A 261 -30.92 23.45 10.23
C SER A 261 -30.29 22.60 11.34
N PHE A 262 -29.25 23.12 11.99
CA PHE A 262 -28.61 22.53 13.16
C PHE A 262 -29.61 22.20 14.28
N GLU A 263 -30.54 23.12 14.58
CA GLU A 263 -31.54 22.98 15.65
C GLU A 263 -32.52 21.83 15.40
N SER A 264 -32.61 21.32 14.17
CA SER A 264 -33.42 20.14 13.87
C SER A 264 -32.93 18.89 14.60
N GLY A 265 -31.63 18.79 14.90
CA GLY A 265 -31.02 17.63 15.55
C GLY A 265 -31.09 16.31 14.76
N THR A 266 -31.42 16.38 13.47
CA THR A 266 -31.62 15.20 12.60
C THR A 266 -30.32 14.66 12.00
N GLY A 267 -29.24 15.44 12.05
CA GLY A 267 -27.98 15.15 11.34
C GLY A 267 -28.05 15.44 9.84
N GLN A 268 -29.16 16.00 9.34
CA GLN A 268 -29.38 16.31 7.91
C GLN A 268 -29.10 17.79 7.58
N VAL A 269 -28.21 18.42 8.34
CA VAL A 269 -27.80 19.82 8.16
C VAL A 269 -27.10 20.02 6.80
N PRO A 270 -27.05 21.25 6.26
CA PRO A 270 -26.31 21.55 5.05
C PRO A 270 -24.84 21.14 5.20
N GLN A 271 -24.27 20.49 4.20
CA GLN A 271 -22.87 20.08 4.18
C GLN A 271 -22.12 20.79 3.06
N LEU A 272 -20.84 21.08 3.29
CA LEU A 272 -19.91 21.54 2.26
C LEU A 272 -18.94 20.41 1.94
N VAL A 273 -18.87 20.03 0.67
CA VAL A 273 -17.94 19.02 0.16
C VAL A 273 -16.84 19.73 -0.63
N ILE A 274 -15.57 19.44 -0.33
CA ILE A 274 -14.41 20.04 -0.99
C ILE A 274 -13.34 18.98 -1.26
N GLU A 275 -12.80 18.97 -2.47
CA GLU A 275 -11.60 18.25 -2.87
C GLU A 275 -10.54 19.27 -3.32
N TYR A 276 -9.28 19.07 -2.93
CA TYR A 276 -8.19 19.96 -3.31
C TYR A 276 -6.87 19.22 -3.57
N ASP A 277 -6.00 19.85 -4.36
CA ASP A 277 -4.63 19.44 -4.64
C ASP A 277 -3.67 20.12 -3.65
N ASP A 278 -3.21 19.35 -2.67
CA ASP A 278 -2.28 19.79 -1.63
C ASP A 278 -0.84 20.01 -2.13
N THR A 279 -0.48 19.52 -3.32
CA THR A 279 0.86 19.73 -3.90
C THR A 279 1.06 21.18 -4.32
N THR A 280 -0.04 21.92 -4.52
CA THR A 280 -0.02 23.35 -4.84
C THR A 280 0.02 24.24 -3.59
N ALA A 281 -0.20 23.67 -2.41
CA ALA A 281 -0.22 24.42 -1.16
C ALA A 281 1.17 24.98 -0.80
N THR A 282 1.25 26.30 -0.65
CA THR A 282 2.51 26.98 -0.28
C THR A 282 2.36 27.92 0.92
N GLY A 283 1.14 28.20 1.35
CA GLY A 283 0.84 29.13 2.43
C GLY A 283 0.48 28.44 3.73
N CYS A 284 -0.15 29.20 4.63
CA CYS A 284 -0.48 28.78 5.98
C CYS A 284 -1.40 27.55 6.06
N VAL A 285 -1.02 26.57 6.88
CA VAL A 285 -1.82 25.43 7.32
C VAL A 285 -1.81 25.39 8.85
N ALA A 286 -2.96 25.15 9.47
CA ALA A 286 -3.05 24.74 10.86
C ALA A 286 -3.64 23.33 10.95
N GLY A 287 -3.23 22.60 11.97
CA GLY A 287 -3.69 21.24 12.18
C GLY A 287 -3.44 20.76 13.60
N GLU A 288 -4.01 19.61 13.90
CA GLU A 288 -3.74 18.85 15.12
C GLU A 288 -2.99 17.57 14.76
N LEU A 289 -1.91 17.28 15.49
CA LEU A 289 -1.15 16.03 15.37
C LEU A 289 -1.19 15.30 16.70
N VAL A 290 -1.48 14.01 16.65
CA VAL A 290 -1.55 13.14 17.82
C VAL A 290 -0.52 12.02 17.69
N TYR A 291 0.45 12.01 18.59
CA TYR A 291 1.51 11.01 18.62
C TYR A 291 1.41 10.16 19.87
N GLN A 292 1.19 8.87 19.71
CA GLN A 292 1.26 7.93 20.84
C GLN A 292 2.65 7.34 20.95
N VAL A 293 3.08 7.03 22.18
CA VAL A 293 4.29 6.23 22.36
C VAL A 293 4.12 4.87 21.65
N SER A 294 5.01 4.59 20.70
CA SER A 294 4.85 3.50 19.72
C SER A 294 5.56 2.18 20.07
N LYS A 295 6.46 2.18 21.07
CA LYS A 295 7.18 0.98 21.52
C LYS A 295 7.66 1.11 22.95
N GLN A 296 7.96 -0.01 23.62
CA GLN A 296 8.45 0.02 25.01
C GLN A 296 9.78 0.76 25.18
N GLY A 297 10.68 0.68 24.19
CA GLY A 297 11.93 1.44 24.18
C GLY A 297 11.75 2.97 24.15
N ASN A 298 10.53 3.46 23.95
CA ASN A 298 10.17 4.86 24.01
C ASN A 298 9.56 5.26 25.38
N ASN A 299 9.59 4.37 26.37
CA ASN A 299 9.31 4.66 27.76
C ASN A 299 10.53 4.35 28.64
N ALA A 300 10.81 5.21 29.61
CA ALA A 300 11.83 4.95 30.61
C ALA A 300 11.44 5.47 32.00
N GLU A 301 11.91 4.81 33.05
CA GLU A 301 11.80 5.26 34.44
C GLU A 301 13.17 5.12 35.07
N GLU A 302 13.69 6.18 35.66
CA GLU A 302 15.01 6.20 36.30
C GLU A 302 14.86 6.39 37.81
N ARG A 303 15.44 5.46 38.57
CA ARG A 303 15.53 5.55 40.03
C ARG A 303 16.60 6.54 40.48
N SER A 304 16.62 6.86 41.76
CA SER A 304 17.63 7.73 42.38
C SER A 304 19.08 7.27 42.22
N ASN A 305 19.29 5.95 42.08
CA ASN A 305 20.60 5.38 41.82
C ASN A 305 21.01 5.39 40.33
N GLY A 306 20.16 5.90 39.43
CA GLY A 306 20.41 6.03 38.00
C GLY A 306 20.08 4.82 37.14
N TYR A 307 19.62 3.72 37.74
CA TYR A 307 19.22 2.53 37.00
C TYR A 307 17.79 2.64 36.49
N GLN A 308 17.54 2.07 35.32
CA GLN A 308 16.21 1.95 34.74
C GLN A 308 15.34 0.99 35.57
N ASN A 309 14.05 1.29 35.70
CA ASN A 309 13.06 0.43 36.34
C ASN A 309 11.69 0.47 35.63
N THR A 310 11.70 0.47 34.31
CA THR A 310 10.48 0.63 33.53
C THR A 310 9.67 -0.67 33.52
N GLY A 311 8.45 -0.60 34.05
CA GLY A 311 7.50 -1.73 34.04
C GLY A 311 6.34 -1.54 33.07
N THR A 312 5.18 -2.06 33.46
CA THR A 312 3.88 -1.85 32.78
C THR A 312 3.21 -0.53 33.17
N GLU A 313 3.71 0.15 34.21
CA GLU A 313 3.21 1.40 34.75
C GLU A 313 4.33 2.44 34.77
N LEU A 314 4.07 3.65 34.26
CA LEU A 314 4.85 4.84 34.52
C LEU A 314 4.48 5.38 35.90
N THR A 315 5.38 5.25 36.87
CA THR A 315 5.17 5.62 38.26
C THR A 315 5.74 7.01 38.56
N PHE A 316 4.82 7.96 38.77
CA PHE A 316 5.14 9.34 39.15
C PHE A 316 5.06 9.48 40.68
N LYS A 317 6.18 9.23 41.37
CA LYS A 317 6.30 9.38 42.83
C LYS A 317 7.77 9.55 43.24
N ASP A 318 8.03 10.53 44.12
CA ASP A 318 9.35 10.89 44.65
C ASP A 318 10.18 9.70 45.20
N THR A 319 9.53 8.78 45.92
CA THR A 319 10.22 7.62 46.52
C THR A 319 10.45 6.47 45.54
N SER A 320 9.85 6.53 44.36
CA SER A 320 9.87 5.43 43.39
C SER A 320 10.85 5.70 42.26
N ASN A 321 10.75 6.86 41.62
CA ASN A 321 11.60 7.26 40.50
C ASN A 321 11.96 8.74 40.62
N ASP A 322 13.14 9.13 40.14
CA ASP A 322 13.55 10.53 40.03
C ASP A 322 13.11 11.13 38.68
N TYR A 323 13.13 10.31 37.62
CA TYR A 323 12.81 10.74 36.26
C TYR A 323 11.94 9.71 35.53
N VAL A 324 11.06 10.20 34.66
CA VAL A 324 10.29 9.38 33.71
C VAL A 324 10.45 9.98 32.31
N GLY A 325 10.80 9.14 31.34
CA GLY A 325 11.04 9.51 29.95
C GLY A 325 9.94 9.03 29.02
N LEU A 326 9.51 9.90 28.12
CA LEU A 326 8.55 9.61 27.04
C LEU A 326 9.16 10.06 25.71
N ARG A 327 9.18 9.18 24.72
CA ARG A 327 9.64 9.52 23.36
C ARG A 327 8.51 9.28 22.36
N PHE A 328 8.34 10.23 21.45
CA PHE A 328 7.36 10.20 20.38
C PHE A 328 8.13 10.19 19.06
N SER A 329 7.83 9.22 18.19
CA SER A 329 8.53 9.01 16.92
C SER A 329 7.82 9.74 15.77
N ASN A 330 8.55 10.03 14.70
CA ASN A 330 8.01 10.52 13.42
C ASN A 330 7.17 11.79 13.55
N ILE A 331 7.67 12.80 14.25
CA ILE A 331 6.94 14.06 14.43
C ILE A 331 6.98 14.85 13.14
N ASN A 332 5.91 14.78 12.35
CA ASN A 332 5.74 15.51 11.10
C ASN A 332 5.36 16.98 11.35
N LEU A 333 6.22 17.72 12.05
CA LEU A 333 6.10 19.17 12.23
C LEU A 333 7.18 19.90 11.42
N PRO A 334 6.81 20.87 10.57
CA PRO A 334 7.78 21.73 9.90
C PRO A 334 8.67 22.49 10.90
N GLN A 335 9.92 22.71 10.49
CA GLN A 335 10.83 23.57 11.25
C GLN A 335 10.26 24.98 11.38
N GLY A 336 10.24 25.50 12.61
CA GLY A 336 9.70 26.83 12.89
C GLY A 336 8.17 26.92 12.87
N ALA A 337 7.45 25.79 12.87
CA ALA A 337 6.00 25.78 13.08
C ALA A 337 5.62 26.54 14.36
N VAL A 338 4.58 27.37 14.27
CA VAL A 338 3.98 28.07 15.41
C VAL A 338 3.09 27.10 16.16
N ILE A 339 3.41 26.78 17.41
CA ILE A 339 2.62 25.85 18.21
C ILE A 339 1.54 26.65 18.93
N LEU A 340 0.28 26.37 18.59
CA LEU A 340 -0.90 27.01 19.17
C LEU A 340 -1.21 26.40 20.54
N ASP A 341 -1.16 25.08 20.63
CA ASP A 341 -1.32 24.33 21.88
C ASP A 341 -0.55 23.00 21.79
N ALA A 342 -0.09 22.49 22.93
CA ALA A 342 0.42 21.14 22.99
C ALA A 342 0.30 20.60 24.41
N TYR A 343 -0.07 19.34 24.59
CA TYR A 343 -0.17 18.71 25.90
C TYR A 343 0.09 17.20 25.83
N LEU A 344 0.44 16.63 26.98
CA LEU A 344 0.58 15.19 27.15
C LEU A 344 -0.71 14.61 27.73
N GLU A 345 -1.20 13.51 27.16
CA GLU A 345 -2.35 12.76 27.68
C GLU A 345 -1.91 11.41 28.23
N PHE A 346 -2.45 11.05 29.40
CA PHE A 346 -2.16 9.80 30.09
C PHE A 346 -3.43 9.00 30.34
N THR A 347 -3.40 7.69 30.03
CA THR A 347 -4.39 6.74 30.56
C THR A 347 -3.92 6.23 31.92
N ALA A 348 -4.75 6.36 32.95
CA ALA A 348 -4.40 5.96 34.31
C ALA A 348 -4.34 4.43 34.47
N TYR A 349 -3.19 3.93 34.93
CA TYR A 349 -2.92 2.51 35.22
C TYR A 349 -3.63 2.01 36.48
N GLN A 350 -3.84 2.90 37.45
CA GLN A 350 -4.46 2.57 38.74
C GLN A 350 -5.05 3.83 39.40
N ASN A 351 -5.82 3.62 40.47
CA ASN A 351 -6.33 4.72 41.28
C ASN A 351 -5.20 5.42 42.05
N GLY A 352 -5.17 6.75 42.01
CA GLY A 352 -4.26 7.60 42.77
C GLY A 352 -4.98 8.85 43.25
N THR A 353 -5.36 8.89 44.53
CA THR A 353 -6.27 9.92 45.09
C THR A 353 -5.60 10.92 46.04
N GLY A 354 -4.30 10.77 46.31
CA GLY A 354 -3.56 11.68 47.19
C GLY A 354 -3.46 13.10 46.63
N SER A 355 -3.52 14.11 47.50
CA SER A 355 -3.61 15.54 47.17
C SER A 355 -2.28 16.25 46.91
N GLN A 356 -1.14 15.59 47.15
CA GLN A 356 0.21 16.16 46.96
C GLN A 356 0.92 15.60 45.73
N ALA A 357 0.19 15.38 44.64
CA ALA A 357 0.79 14.95 43.37
C ALA A 357 1.21 16.18 42.56
N SER A 358 2.47 16.19 42.14
CA SER A 358 3.06 17.20 41.28
C SER A 358 4.16 16.58 40.42
N MET A 359 4.52 17.24 39.33
CA MET A 359 5.71 16.91 38.53
C MET A 359 6.17 18.12 37.70
N LEU A 360 7.45 18.14 37.37
CA LEU A 360 8.07 19.04 36.41
C LEU A 360 8.16 18.34 35.05
N ILE A 361 7.73 19.00 33.99
CA ILE A 361 7.81 18.49 32.61
C ILE A 361 8.84 19.31 31.84
N GLN A 362 9.78 18.63 31.18
CA GLN A 362 10.77 19.22 30.29
C GLN A 362 10.87 18.42 29.01
N GLY A 363 11.20 19.06 27.89
CA GLY A 363 11.64 18.38 26.67
C GLY A 363 13.13 18.10 26.71
N VAL A 364 13.59 17.18 25.89
CA VAL A 364 15.02 16.98 25.62
C VAL A 364 15.45 17.97 24.54
N ASN A 365 16.49 18.74 24.84
CA ASN A 365 17.01 19.79 23.98
C ASN A 365 17.97 19.21 22.92
N GLN A 366 17.46 18.28 22.11
CA GLN A 366 18.13 17.61 20.98
C GLN A 366 17.21 17.71 19.75
N ASN A 367 17.79 17.62 18.55
CA ASN A 367 16.99 17.67 17.32
C ASN A 367 16.24 16.36 17.07
N ASP A 368 16.90 15.24 17.39
CA ASP A 368 16.45 13.89 17.07
C ASP A 368 17.03 12.94 18.15
N PRO A 369 16.35 12.78 19.30
CA PRO A 369 16.85 12.01 20.42
C PRO A 369 16.66 10.51 20.19
N ASN A 370 17.72 9.70 20.30
CA ASN A 370 17.62 8.23 20.30
C ASN A 370 16.63 7.69 21.35
N ASP A 371 16.12 6.47 21.13
CA ASP A 371 15.31 5.75 22.12
C ASP A 371 16.09 5.37 23.39
N PHE A 372 15.40 4.77 24.36
CA PHE A 372 15.98 4.44 25.67
C PHE A 372 16.74 3.10 25.70
N SER A 373 16.98 2.46 24.55
CA SER A 373 17.60 1.13 24.45
C SER A 373 18.92 1.15 23.65
N PRO A 374 20.05 0.67 24.21
CA PRO A 374 20.22 0.19 25.58
C PRO A 374 20.26 1.34 26.60
N TYR A 375 19.72 1.11 27.81
CA TYR A 375 19.69 2.13 28.85
C TYR A 375 21.02 2.25 29.60
N THR A 376 21.69 3.38 29.48
CA THR A 376 22.89 3.72 30.26
C THR A 376 22.51 4.38 31.58
N ARG A 377 23.27 4.10 32.64
CA ARG A 377 23.04 4.71 33.96
C ARG A 377 23.01 6.24 33.85
N TYR A 378 22.04 6.88 34.51
CA TYR A 378 21.83 8.34 34.51
C TYR A 378 21.39 8.96 33.17
N MET A 379 20.94 8.16 32.20
CA MET A 379 20.53 8.65 30.89
C MET A 379 19.52 9.80 30.97
N LEU A 380 18.40 9.67 31.71
CA LEU A 380 17.34 10.69 31.73
C LEU A 380 17.77 11.98 32.44
N ARG A 381 18.51 11.86 33.54
CA ARG A 381 19.01 13.04 34.27
C ARG A 381 20.05 13.83 33.48
N ASP A 382 20.91 13.13 32.73
CA ASP A 382 22.01 13.74 31.98
C ASP A 382 21.59 14.27 30.61
N LYS A 383 20.39 13.92 30.11
CA LYS A 383 19.85 14.53 28.89
C LYS A 383 19.78 16.06 29.05
N PRO A 384 20.23 16.84 28.05
CA PRO A 384 20.04 18.28 28.04
C PRO A 384 18.54 18.59 27.96
N LYS A 385 18.05 19.52 28.78
CA LYS A 385 16.62 19.81 28.91
C LYS A 385 16.27 21.19 28.39
N THR A 386 15.04 21.36 27.91
CA THR A 386 14.44 22.64 27.52
C THR A 386 14.05 23.46 28.75
N VAL A 387 13.35 24.58 28.51
CA VAL A 387 12.50 25.20 29.54
C VAL A 387 11.53 24.17 30.14
N SER A 388 11.03 24.45 31.33
CA SER A 388 10.16 23.54 32.08
C SER A 388 8.74 24.07 32.24
N VAL A 389 7.80 23.14 32.37
CA VAL A 389 6.39 23.39 32.73
C VAL A 389 6.09 22.64 34.02
N GLN A 390 5.61 23.36 35.03
CA GLN A 390 5.25 22.77 36.32
C GLN A 390 3.80 22.29 36.33
N TRP A 391 3.58 21.02 36.64
CA TRP A 391 2.25 20.45 36.86
C TRP A 391 2.01 20.27 38.36
N ASN A 392 1.35 21.25 38.96
CA ASN A 392 0.99 21.25 40.38
C ASN A 392 -0.43 20.72 40.61
N SER A 393 -0.69 20.25 41.83
CA SER A 393 -2.04 19.91 42.32
C SER A 393 -2.80 18.97 41.38
N ILE A 394 -2.10 17.93 40.89
CA ILE A 394 -2.66 16.97 39.93
C ILE A 394 -3.89 16.32 40.54
N SER A 395 -5.02 16.36 39.83
CA SER A 395 -6.29 15.79 40.28
C SER A 395 -6.19 14.27 40.52
N PRO A 396 -7.11 13.68 41.31
CA PRO A 396 -7.16 12.23 41.48
C PRO A 396 -7.25 11.50 40.13
N TRP A 397 -6.38 10.50 39.93
CA TRP A 397 -6.46 9.61 38.79
C TRP A 397 -7.28 8.37 39.16
N TYR A 398 -8.24 8.00 38.32
CA TYR A 398 -9.07 6.81 38.45
C TYR A 398 -8.71 5.85 37.35
N TYR A 399 -8.69 4.56 37.68
CA TYR A 399 -8.34 3.48 36.78
C TYR A 399 -9.04 3.60 35.41
N LYS A 400 -8.24 3.57 34.33
CA LYS A 400 -8.65 3.76 32.92
C LYS A 400 -9.14 5.16 32.54
N GLY A 401 -9.14 6.12 33.45
CA GLY A 401 -9.44 7.52 33.13
C GLY A 401 -8.33 8.17 32.29
N LEU A 402 -8.70 9.19 31.53
CA LEU A 402 -7.78 10.01 30.72
C LEU A 402 -7.49 11.33 31.46
N TYR A 403 -6.21 11.75 31.43
CA TYR A 403 -5.73 12.94 32.14
C TYR A 403 -4.73 13.71 31.30
N GLN A 404 -4.97 15.00 31.14
CA GLN A 404 -4.16 15.89 30.33
C GLN A 404 -3.20 16.73 31.20
N SER A 405 -1.98 16.91 30.73
CA SER A 405 -1.02 17.84 31.34
C SER A 405 -1.43 19.29 31.11
N PRO A 406 -0.87 20.25 31.86
CA PRO A 406 -0.85 21.64 31.45
C PRO A 406 -0.18 21.79 30.07
N PRO A 407 -0.44 22.90 29.36
CA PRO A 407 0.18 23.15 28.06
C PRO A 407 1.71 23.09 28.12
N VAL A 408 2.28 22.22 27.29
CA VAL A 408 3.72 22.09 27.01
C VAL A 408 4.14 22.85 25.75
N THR A 409 3.28 23.75 25.24
CA THR A 409 3.48 24.58 24.05
C THR A 409 4.87 25.21 23.98
N SER A 410 5.36 25.79 25.07
CA SER A 410 6.68 26.44 25.12
C SER A 410 7.84 25.46 24.93
N ILE A 411 7.69 24.21 25.36
CA ILE A 411 8.68 23.15 25.20
C ILE A 411 8.73 22.72 23.73
N VAL A 412 7.58 22.40 23.16
CA VAL A 412 7.45 21.98 21.75
C VAL A 412 7.95 23.09 20.83
N GLN A 413 7.52 24.34 21.07
CA GLN A 413 7.96 25.51 20.31
C GLN A 413 9.48 25.69 20.33
N GLN A 414 10.10 25.53 21.51
CA GLN A 414 11.55 25.61 21.62
C GLN A 414 12.27 24.54 20.78
N ILE A 415 11.73 23.32 20.72
CA ILE A 415 12.33 22.21 19.99
C ILE A 415 12.21 22.42 18.47
N VAL A 416 11.02 22.74 17.97
CA VAL A 416 10.78 22.91 16.52
C VAL A 416 11.48 24.15 15.94
N ASN A 417 11.80 25.14 16.78
CA ASN A 417 12.57 26.33 16.38
C ASN A 417 14.07 26.06 16.19
N ARG A 418 14.55 24.86 16.51
CA ARG A 418 15.98 24.53 16.40
C ARG A 418 16.39 24.42 14.95
N SER A 419 17.56 24.93 14.60
CA SER A 419 18.07 24.97 13.22
C SER A 419 18.26 23.58 12.58
N GLY A 420 18.38 22.51 13.37
CA GLY A 420 18.46 21.14 12.87
C GLY A 420 17.23 20.28 13.15
N TRP A 421 16.10 20.88 13.56
CA TRP A 421 14.81 20.18 13.54
C TRP A 421 14.39 19.96 12.08
N GLN A 422 13.95 18.75 11.76
CA GLN A 422 13.39 18.36 10.47
C GLN A 422 12.07 17.61 10.71
N PRO A 423 11.12 17.61 9.75
CA PRO A 423 9.97 16.74 9.82
C PRO A 423 10.38 15.27 10.01
N ASN A 424 9.58 14.51 10.74
CA ASN A 424 9.81 13.13 11.15
C ASN A 424 10.90 12.91 12.21
N ASN A 425 11.57 13.97 12.67
CA ASN A 425 12.41 13.87 13.84
C ASN A 425 11.61 13.44 15.07
N GLU A 426 12.29 12.91 16.07
CA GLU A 426 11.65 12.47 17.31
C GLU A 426 11.63 13.55 18.37
N MET A 427 10.63 13.49 19.25
CA MET A 427 10.52 14.41 20.38
C MET A 427 10.47 13.62 21.68
N MET A 428 11.27 14.04 22.65
CA MET A 428 11.38 13.36 23.94
C MET A 428 11.08 14.32 25.08
N PHE A 429 10.31 13.85 26.05
CA PHE A 429 9.99 14.52 27.29
C PHE A 429 10.60 13.77 28.48
N VAL A 430 11.09 14.53 29.45
CA VAL A 430 11.59 14.05 30.74
C VAL A 430 10.76 14.72 31.83
N LEU A 431 10.08 13.90 32.62
CA LEU A 431 9.28 14.30 33.76
C LEU A 431 10.07 14.01 35.03
N SER A 432 10.04 14.92 36.01
CA SER A 432 10.83 14.82 37.24
C SER A 432 10.15 15.56 38.41
N ASP A 433 10.86 15.69 39.53
CA ASP A 433 10.41 16.46 40.72
C ASP A 433 8.99 16.06 41.18
N PHE A 434 8.80 14.73 41.31
CA PHE A 434 7.51 14.17 41.64
C PHE A 434 7.10 14.52 43.07
N GLY A 435 5.82 14.73 43.29
CA GLY A 435 5.26 14.87 44.63
C GLY A 435 5.19 13.54 45.40
N SER A 436 4.86 13.63 46.69
CA SER A 436 4.75 12.49 47.60
C SER A 436 3.56 11.56 47.29
N SER A 437 2.57 12.06 46.54
CA SER A 437 1.39 11.28 46.13
C SER A 437 1.56 10.66 44.75
N LYS A 438 1.35 9.34 44.64
CA LYS A 438 1.53 8.57 43.41
C LYS A 438 0.51 8.96 42.31
N ARG A 439 0.99 9.08 41.07
CA ARG A 439 0.20 8.93 39.83
C ARG A 439 0.81 7.82 38.98
N GLY A 440 -0.02 7.17 38.17
CA GLY A 440 0.36 5.97 37.42
C GLY A 440 -0.23 5.99 36.02
N GLY A 441 0.60 6.08 34.99
CA GLY A 441 0.20 6.00 33.59
C GLY A 441 0.53 4.64 32.98
N TYR A 442 -0.16 4.20 31.94
CA TYR A 442 0.27 3.01 31.19
C TYR A 442 1.57 3.26 30.42
N THR A 443 2.51 2.31 30.48
CA THR A 443 3.57 2.19 29.44
C THR A 443 3.01 1.49 28.22
N TYR A 444 3.75 1.52 27.11
CA TYR A 444 3.42 0.74 25.93
C TYR A 444 3.26 -0.76 26.23
N GLN A 445 4.16 -1.36 27.01
CA GLN A 445 4.04 -2.77 27.41
C GLN A 445 2.82 -3.06 28.29
N GLY A 446 2.42 -2.09 29.13
CA GLY A 446 1.23 -2.21 29.97
C GLY A 446 -0.05 -2.24 29.14
N LYS A 447 -0.23 -1.24 28.28
CA LYS A 447 -1.36 -1.13 27.36
C LYS A 447 -0.95 -0.22 26.19
N PRO A 448 -0.66 -0.77 24.98
CA PRO A 448 -0.21 0.03 23.84
C PRO A 448 -1.15 1.19 23.51
N SER A 449 -2.45 0.90 23.35
CA SER A 449 -3.50 1.90 23.08
C SER A 449 -3.83 2.84 24.26
N GLY A 450 -3.19 2.65 25.41
CA GLY A 450 -3.31 3.54 26.56
C GLY A 450 -1.98 4.21 26.93
N ALA A 451 -0.92 3.99 26.14
CA ALA A 451 0.36 4.64 26.35
C ALA A 451 0.21 6.16 26.21
N ALA A 452 1.13 6.92 26.80
CA ALA A 452 1.07 8.37 26.77
C ALA A 452 1.00 8.90 25.32
N LYS A 453 0.21 9.95 25.12
CA LYS A 453 0.09 10.67 23.85
C LYS A 453 0.62 12.09 23.99
N LEU A 454 1.12 12.62 22.89
CA LEU A 454 1.46 14.02 22.68
C LEU A 454 0.50 14.57 21.63
N ILE A 455 -0.29 15.55 22.01
CA ILE A 455 -1.22 16.25 21.13
C ILE A 455 -0.61 17.62 20.84
N ILE A 456 -0.55 18.02 19.58
CA ILE A 456 0.06 19.27 19.13
C ILE A 456 -0.87 19.96 18.13
N LYS A 457 -1.36 21.15 18.50
CA LYS A 457 -2.02 22.08 17.59
C LYS A 457 -0.99 23.07 17.09
N TYR A 458 -0.85 23.20 15.77
CA TYR A 458 0.19 24.02 15.16
C TYR A 458 -0.34 24.82 13.98
N GLN A 459 0.43 25.83 13.59
CA GLN A 459 0.29 26.64 12.39
C GLN A 459 1.65 26.74 11.71
N ALA A 460 1.77 26.36 10.45
CA ALA A 460 3.00 26.40 9.67
C ALA A 460 2.73 26.76 8.21
N ASN A 461 3.77 26.96 7.40
CA ASN A 461 3.58 26.97 5.95
C ASN A 461 3.53 25.53 5.45
N ALA A 462 2.57 25.23 4.59
CA ALA A 462 2.49 23.96 3.89
C ALA A 462 3.76 23.75 3.06
N ILE A 463 4.24 22.51 3.07
CA ILE A 463 5.34 22.07 2.21
C ILE A 463 4.67 21.31 1.05
N PRO A 464 4.80 21.78 -0.20
CA PRO A 464 4.30 21.06 -1.38
C PRO A 464 4.67 19.56 -1.34
N GLY A 465 3.67 18.68 -1.40
CA GLY A 465 3.88 17.23 -1.39
C GLY A 465 4.25 16.62 -0.03
N SER A 466 3.97 17.31 1.10
CA SER A 466 4.14 16.75 2.45
C SER A 466 2.87 16.18 3.07
N SER A 467 1.79 16.00 2.30
CA SER A 467 0.60 15.32 2.78
C SER A 467 0.90 13.85 3.03
N SER A 468 0.22 13.27 4.01
CA SER A 468 0.39 11.86 4.28
C SER A 468 0.02 11.04 3.06
N THR A 469 0.92 10.14 2.68
CA THR A 469 0.67 9.16 1.62
C THR A 469 -0.42 8.19 2.08
N VAL A 470 -1.05 7.50 1.12
CA VAL A 470 -1.98 6.41 1.42
C VAL A 470 -1.32 5.38 2.35
N ARG A 471 -0.01 5.13 2.19
CA ARG A 471 0.82 4.33 3.09
C ARG A 471 0.72 4.76 4.56
N GLU A 472 1.01 6.03 4.83
CA GLU A 472 1.02 6.57 6.21
C GLU A 472 -0.38 6.53 6.83
N LEU A 473 -1.41 6.82 6.03
CA LEU A 473 -2.80 6.73 6.48
C LEU A 473 -3.21 5.28 6.76
N LEU A 474 -2.84 4.34 5.89
CA LEU A 474 -3.08 2.91 6.10
C LEU A 474 -2.40 2.41 7.38
N GLN A 475 -1.14 2.75 7.60
CA GLN A 475 -0.42 2.40 8.85
C GLN A 475 -1.13 2.99 10.08
N SER A 476 -1.60 4.23 10.01
CA SER A 476 -2.42 4.84 11.07
C SER A 476 -3.73 4.08 11.32
N LYS A 477 -4.42 3.62 10.27
CA LYS A 477 -5.63 2.80 10.42
C LYS A 477 -5.32 1.44 11.03
N VAL A 478 -4.22 0.80 10.64
CA VAL A 478 -3.73 -0.44 11.25
C VAL A 478 -3.47 -0.25 12.75
N ASP A 479 -2.77 0.81 13.14
CA ASP A 479 -2.49 1.14 14.55
C ASP A 479 -3.76 1.40 15.37
N SER A 480 -4.81 1.92 14.73
CA SER A 480 -6.10 2.20 15.38
C SER A 480 -6.94 0.94 15.65
N LEU A 481 -6.59 -0.22 15.08
CA LEU A 481 -7.32 -1.46 15.27
C LEU A 481 -7.31 -1.88 16.74
N THR A 482 -8.42 -2.50 17.18
CA THR A 482 -8.55 -3.03 18.53
C THR A 482 -9.27 -4.36 18.50
N HIS A 483 -8.94 -5.24 19.46
CA HIS A 483 -9.44 -6.60 19.53
C HIS A 483 -10.79 -6.67 20.29
N THR A 484 -11.87 -7.10 19.65
CA THR A 484 -13.17 -7.41 20.25
C THR A 484 -14.00 -8.23 19.25
N GLY A 485 -14.84 -9.13 19.75
CA GLY A 485 -15.84 -9.82 18.93
C GLY A 485 -15.40 -11.21 18.48
N TYR A 486 -16.11 -11.70 17.46
CA TYR A 486 -16.00 -13.04 16.88
C TYR A 486 -15.05 -13.06 15.67
N THR A 487 -14.95 -14.23 15.01
CA THR A 487 -14.05 -14.47 13.86
C THR A 487 -14.87 -14.80 12.60
N PRO A 488 -15.67 -13.85 12.05
CA PRO A 488 -16.61 -14.10 10.96
C PRO A 488 -15.91 -14.09 9.58
N ILE A 489 -15.01 -15.04 9.37
CA ILE A 489 -14.18 -15.14 8.15
C ILE A 489 -15.06 -15.13 6.89
N VAL A 490 -16.06 -16.00 6.82
CA VAL A 490 -16.89 -16.16 5.60
C VAL A 490 -17.76 -14.93 5.33
N ASP A 491 -18.35 -14.32 6.35
CA ASP A 491 -19.14 -13.08 6.18
C ASP A 491 -18.25 -11.93 5.69
N THR A 492 -17.00 -11.86 6.15
CA THR A 492 -16.07 -10.81 5.75
C THR A 492 -15.55 -11.03 4.33
N LEU A 493 -15.29 -12.28 3.94
CA LEU A 493 -14.96 -12.65 2.56
C LEU A 493 -16.12 -12.35 1.60
N TYR A 494 -17.37 -12.57 2.03
CA TYR A 494 -18.54 -12.17 1.25
C TYR A 494 -18.59 -10.65 1.05
N GLU A 495 -18.37 -9.85 2.11
CA GLU A 495 -18.33 -8.38 1.96
C GLU A 495 -17.18 -7.94 1.04
N ALA A 496 -16.01 -8.58 1.13
CA ALA A 496 -14.90 -8.32 0.21
C ALA A 496 -15.26 -8.64 -1.24
N ALA A 497 -16.00 -9.74 -1.49
CA ALA A 497 -16.52 -10.07 -2.82
C ALA A 497 -17.50 -9.02 -3.33
N GLN A 498 -18.35 -8.47 -2.45
CA GLN A 498 -19.25 -7.35 -2.80
C GLN A 498 -18.46 -6.10 -3.17
N TYR A 499 -17.36 -5.81 -2.46
CA TYR A 499 -16.49 -4.67 -2.74
C TYR A 499 -15.78 -4.80 -4.09
N PHE A 500 -15.09 -5.92 -4.34
CA PHE A 500 -14.43 -6.19 -5.64
C PHE A 500 -15.42 -6.25 -6.81
N GLY A 501 -16.65 -6.71 -6.57
CA GLY A 501 -17.70 -6.77 -7.59
C GLY A 501 -18.47 -5.46 -7.81
N GLY A 502 -18.20 -4.39 -7.03
CA GLY A 502 -18.97 -3.14 -7.11
C GLY A 502 -20.46 -3.32 -6.79
N ARG A 503 -20.78 -4.22 -5.85
CA ARG A 503 -22.15 -4.62 -5.48
C ARG A 503 -22.64 -3.86 -4.24
N GLN A 504 -23.85 -4.17 -3.78
CA GLN A 504 -24.44 -3.50 -2.61
C GLN A 504 -23.60 -3.72 -1.34
N VAL A 505 -23.43 -2.64 -0.57
CA VAL A 505 -22.84 -2.65 0.78
C VAL A 505 -23.80 -3.37 1.72
N ASP A 506 -23.30 -4.28 2.53
CA ASP A 506 -24.12 -5.11 3.42
C ASP A 506 -23.61 -5.01 4.86
N TYR A 507 -22.52 -5.69 5.21
CA TYR A 507 -21.93 -5.62 6.55
C TYR A 507 -21.20 -4.29 6.81
N GLY A 508 -20.87 -3.54 5.76
CA GLY A 508 -20.29 -2.20 5.87
C GLY A 508 -21.27 -1.09 6.28
N LEU A 509 -22.59 -1.35 6.27
CA LEU A 509 -23.60 -0.31 6.51
C LEU A 509 -23.66 0.15 7.97
N GLN A 510 -23.23 -0.66 8.92
CA GLN A 510 -23.39 -0.39 10.35
C GLN A 510 -22.12 -0.76 11.10
N ARG A 511 -21.94 -0.17 12.29
CA ARG A 511 -20.84 -0.51 13.21
C ARG A 511 -21.01 -1.88 13.88
N GLY A 512 -21.20 -2.94 13.10
CA GLY A 512 -21.66 -4.25 13.59
C GLY A 512 -23.14 -4.23 13.96
N THR A 513 -23.70 -5.43 14.20
CA THR A 513 -25.12 -5.58 14.53
C THR A 513 -25.44 -4.97 15.90
N ILE A 514 -26.72 -4.65 16.15
CA ILE A 514 -27.19 -4.18 17.47
C ILE A 514 -26.87 -5.21 18.57
N SER A 515 -26.83 -6.50 18.24
CA SER A 515 -26.49 -7.61 19.15
C SER A 515 -25.02 -7.68 19.56
N ALA A 516 -24.12 -7.02 18.82
CA ALA A 516 -22.67 -7.11 19.00
C ALA A 516 -22.11 -6.52 20.31
N GLY A 517 -22.94 -5.84 21.11
CA GLY A 517 -22.54 -5.17 22.34
C GLY A 517 -21.83 -3.83 22.11
N SER A 518 -22.01 -2.89 23.04
CA SER A 518 -21.54 -1.50 22.87
C SER A 518 -20.02 -1.37 22.71
N SER A 519 -19.22 -2.22 23.38
CA SER A 519 -17.76 -2.18 23.28
C SER A 519 -17.23 -2.45 21.87
N LEU A 520 -17.84 -3.39 21.12
CA LEU A 520 -17.46 -3.65 19.73
C LEU A 520 -17.89 -2.50 18.83
N ARG A 521 -19.12 -2.03 19.00
CA ARG A 521 -19.68 -0.95 18.18
C ARG A 521 -18.92 0.37 18.34
N LYS A 522 -18.31 0.61 19.51
CA LYS A 522 -17.38 1.73 19.73
C LYS A 522 -16.08 1.58 18.96
N SER A 523 -15.56 0.35 18.88
CA SER A 523 -14.26 0.08 18.29
C SER A 523 -14.27 -0.16 16.78
N THR A 524 -15.43 -0.45 16.19
CA THR A 524 -15.59 -0.62 14.74
C THR A 524 -16.12 0.66 14.07
N ARG A 525 -16.12 0.68 12.74
CA ARG A 525 -16.58 1.79 11.89
C ARG A 525 -17.55 1.26 10.85
N VAL A 526 -18.27 2.15 10.18
CA VAL A 526 -18.94 1.81 8.92
C VAL A 526 -17.91 1.81 7.77
N SER A 527 -18.28 1.30 6.61
CA SER A 527 -17.42 1.35 5.43
C SER A 527 -17.04 2.79 5.08
N HIS A 528 -15.79 2.98 4.67
CA HIS A 528 -15.21 4.28 4.37
C HIS A 528 -16.00 4.99 3.28
N ARG A 529 -16.22 6.29 3.39
CA ARG A 529 -17.06 7.05 2.45
C ARG A 529 -16.63 6.88 0.99
N GLN A 530 -15.32 6.92 0.75
CA GLN A 530 -14.72 6.76 -0.58
C GLN A 530 -14.81 5.33 -1.14
N SER A 531 -15.31 4.35 -0.39
CA SER A 531 -15.48 2.98 -0.87
C SER A 531 -16.82 2.74 -1.56
N TYR A 532 -17.80 3.65 -1.47
CA TYR A 532 -19.16 3.41 -1.99
C TYR A 532 -19.82 4.65 -2.59
N THR A 533 -20.81 4.43 -3.44
CA THR A 533 -21.82 5.41 -3.86
C THR A 533 -23.09 5.24 -3.03
N GLY A 534 -23.71 6.33 -2.59
CA GLY A 534 -24.87 6.32 -1.70
C GLY A 534 -24.92 7.57 -0.83
N ALA A 535 -25.86 7.61 0.11
CA ALA A 535 -25.91 8.65 1.13
C ALA A 535 -24.75 8.48 2.14
N ASP A 536 -24.30 9.59 2.73
CA ASP A 536 -23.26 9.56 3.74
C ASP A 536 -23.71 8.83 5.01
N ALA A 537 -22.73 8.39 5.80
CA ALA A 537 -22.98 7.86 7.12
C ALA A 537 -23.67 8.90 8.01
N VAL A 538 -24.81 8.52 8.58
CA VAL A 538 -25.53 9.31 9.56
C VAL A 538 -24.89 9.07 10.92
N ARG A 539 -24.49 10.16 11.60
CA ARG A 539 -23.94 10.12 12.94
C ARG A 539 -24.98 10.57 13.98
N PRO A 540 -25.14 9.83 15.09
CA PRO A 540 -26.00 10.25 16.18
C PRO A 540 -25.47 11.51 16.88
N ASN A 541 -26.36 12.24 17.54
CA ASN A 541 -26.00 13.40 18.36
C ASN A 541 -24.95 13.01 19.42
N GLY A 542 -23.88 13.80 19.57
CA GLY A 542 -22.73 13.52 20.45
C GLY A 542 -21.62 12.69 19.81
N CYS A 543 -21.81 12.16 18.59
CA CYS A 543 -20.75 11.48 17.85
C CYS A 543 -19.89 12.48 17.06
N ASP A 544 -18.73 12.82 17.62
CA ASP A 544 -17.72 13.71 17.03
C ASP A 544 -16.72 12.94 16.15
N GLU A 545 -16.24 13.56 15.07
CA GLU A 545 -15.16 13.01 14.23
C GLU A 545 -13.84 12.89 14.96
N ASP A 546 -13.56 13.81 15.89
CA ASP A 546 -12.32 13.83 16.68
C ASP A 546 -12.25 12.64 17.65
N ASN A 547 -13.40 12.05 17.99
CA ASN A 547 -13.49 10.87 18.84
C ASN A 547 -14.57 9.90 18.38
N LEU A 548 -14.38 9.32 17.19
CA LEU A 548 -15.25 8.28 16.65
C LEU A 548 -15.35 7.03 17.54
N SER A 549 -14.55 6.88 18.60
CA SER A 549 -14.63 5.77 19.56
C SER A 549 -15.56 6.04 20.75
N ASP A 550 -16.27 7.17 20.77
CA ASP A 550 -17.24 7.49 21.81
C ASP A 550 -18.43 6.51 21.83
N SER A 551 -19.08 6.40 22.99
CA SER A 551 -20.38 5.74 23.15
C SER A 551 -21.45 6.26 22.21
N ASP A 552 -21.45 7.55 21.93
CA ASP A 552 -22.51 8.18 21.16
C ASP A 552 -22.42 7.78 19.68
N CYS A 553 -21.22 7.38 19.23
CA CYS A 553 -20.97 6.92 17.86
C CYS A 553 -21.43 5.49 17.56
N ILE A 554 -21.89 4.70 18.54
CA ILE A 554 -22.19 3.28 18.31
C ILE A 554 -23.28 3.06 17.25
N ASN A 555 -24.20 4.01 17.08
CA ASN A 555 -25.30 3.93 16.12
C ASN A 555 -25.01 4.63 14.78
N GLU A 556 -23.75 4.96 14.47
CA GLU A 556 -23.35 5.38 13.13
C GLU A 556 -23.74 4.31 12.09
N ALA A 557 -24.39 4.74 11.02
CA ALA A 557 -24.88 3.87 9.96
C ALA A 557 -24.94 4.59 8.60
N ILE A 558 -24.66 3.86 7.52
CA ILE A 558 -24.84 4.30 6.15
C ILE A 558 -26.28 3.99 5.73
N PRO A 559 -27.07 4.98 5.26
CA PRO A 559 -28.40 4.72 4.73
C PRO A 559 -28.36 3.79 3.52
N SER A 560 -29.27 2.82 3.50
CA SER A 560 -29.46 1.94 2.34
C SER A 560 -30.41 2.60 1.33
N PRO A 561 -30.17 2.48 0.00
CA PRO A 561 -29.12 1.68 -0.63
C PRO A 561 -27.76 2.38 -0.69
N ALA A 562 -26.69 1.59 -0.52
CA ALA A 562 -25.31 1.97 -0.83
C ALA A 562 -24.65 0.86 -1.67
N THR A 563 -23.80 1.25 -2.61
CA THR A 563 -23.15 0.35 -3.58
C THR A 563 -21.66 0.60 -3.58
N TYR A 564 -20.84 -0.44 -3.43
CA TYR A 564 -19.40 -0.32 -3.45
C TYR A 564 -18.89 0.18 -4.80
N ILE A 565 -17.85 1.00 -4.75
CA ILE A 565 -17.04 1.40 -5.89
C ILE A 565 -15.97 0.31 -6.05
N SER A 566 -16.06 -0.49 -7.10
CA SER A 566 -15.07 -1.53 -7.34
C SER A 566 -13.70 -0.92 -7.63
N PRO A 567 -12.61 -1.47 -7.04
CA PRO A 567 -11.24 -1.14 -7.44
C PRO A 567 -10.84 -1.77 -8.80
N VAL A 568 -11.70 -2.60 -9.38
CA VAL A 568 -11.52 -3.25 -10.68
C VAL A 568 -12.40 -2.53 -11.70
N THR A 569 -11.78 -1.68 -12.48
CA THR A 569 -12.43 -0.88 -13.54
C THR A 569 -12.29 -1.53 -14.91
N ASP A 570 -11.21 -2.28 -15.13
CA ASP A 570 -10.92 -2.98 -16.37
C ASP A 570 -10.75 -4.49 -16.10
N LEU A 571 -11.81 -5.25 -16.36
CA LEU A 571 -11.84 -6.70 -16.10
C LEU A 571 -10.86 -7.50 -16.96
N GLN A 572 -10.37 -6.94 -18.07
CA GLN A 572 -9.45 -7.63 -18.97
C GLN A 572 -7.98 -7.37 -18.60
N CYS A 573 -7.68 -6.17 -18.11
CA CYS A 573 -6.31 -5.77 -17.78
C CYS A 573 -5.98 -5.79 -16.28
N GLN A 574 -6.96 -5.61 -15.39
CA GLN A 574 -6.77 -5.66 -13.93
C GLN A 574 -7.06 -7.05 -13.36
N THR A 575 -6.30 -8.06 -13.80
CA THR A 575 -6.48 -9.45 -13.36
C THR A 575 -5.76 -9.80 -12.05
N ASN A 576 -4.91 -8.91 -11.54
CA ASN A 576 -4.10 -9.11 -10.33
C ASN A 576 -4.77 -8.48 -9.11
N ASN A 577 -5.86 -9.10 -8.63
CA ASN A 577 -6.54 -8.69 -7.41
C ASN A 577 -6.34 -9.74 -6.33
N HIS A 578 -6.03 -9.30 -5.11
CA HIS A 578 -5.62 -10.16 -4.02
C HIS A 578 -6.34 -9.80 -2.72
N ILE A 579 -6.73 -10.82 -1.98
CA ILE A 579 -7.14 -10.73 -0.57
C ILE A 579 -6.02 -11.34 0.27
N VAL A 580 -5.59 -10.63 1.31
CA VAL A 580 -4.66 -11.13 2.33
C VAL A 580 -5.42 -11.23 3.64
N LEU A 581 -5.84 -12.44 3.99
CA LEU A 581 -6.64 -12.72 5.18
C LEU A 581 -5.74 -13.26 6.30
N LEU A 582 -5.69 -12.57 7.43
CA LEU A 582 -5.02 -13.06 8.64
C LEU A 582 -6.05 -13.50 9.68
N SER A 583 -5.83 -14.65 10.35
CA SER A 583 -6.64 -15.10 11.50
C SER A 583 -5.81 -15.86 12.53
N ASP A 584 -6.17 -15.73 13.81
CA ASP A 584 -5.58 -16.49 14.92
C ASP A 584 -6.48 -17.61 15.46
N GLY A 585 -7.69 -17.74 14.90
CA GLY A 585 -8.74 -18.62 15.39
C GLY A 585 -9.62 -19.25 14.31
N GLU A 586 -10.40 -20.24 14.73
CA GLU A 586 -11.37 -20.94 13.88
C GLU A 586 -12.51 -20.00 13.46
N ALA A 587 -12.98 -20.14 12.21
CA ALA A 587 -14.10 -19.38 11.72
C ALA A 587 -15.33 -19.63 12.59
N ASN A 588 -15.88 -18.57 13.17
CA ASN A 588 -17.05 -18.64 14.00
C ASN A 588 -17.98 -17.48 13.64
N ASN A 589 -19.29 -17.71 13.73
CA ASN A 589 -20.33 -16.78 13.31
C ASN A 589 -20.39 -16.60 11.77
N ASN A 590 -21.46 -17.09 11.14
CA ASN A 590 -21.64 -17.03 9.68
C ASN A 590 -23.13 -16.84 9.34
N HIS A 591 -23.43 -15.70 8.74
CA HIS A 591 -24.78 -15.26 8.35
C HIS A 591 -24.93 -15.09 6.84
N SER A 592 -23.83 -15.19 6.09
CA SER A 592 -23.77 -15.00 4.65
C SER A 592 -24.10 -16.26 3.86
N VAL A 593 -24.31 -17.43 4.47
CA VAL A 593 -24.61 -18.70 3.77
C VAL A 593 -25.68 -18.54 2.69
N SER A 594 -26.85 -17.98 3.01
CA SER A 594 -27.93 -17.81 2.01
C SER A 594 -27.59 -16.77 0.94
N LYS A 595 -26.82 -15.73 1.32
CA LYS A 595 -26.36 -14.68 0.41
C LYS A 595 -25.34 -15.23 -0.59
N ILE A 596 -24.37 -16.02 -0.13
CA ILE A 596 -23.38 -16.70 -0.97
C ILE A 596 -24.06 -17.74 -1.87
N GLN A 597 -24.98 -18.55 -1.36
CA GLN A 597 -25.73 -19.51 -2.18
C GLN A 597 -26.51 -18.81 -3.30
N SER A 598 -27.09 -17.64 -3.01
CA SER A 598 -27.76 -16.82 -4.02
C SER A 598 -26.79 -16.20 -5.02
N LEU A 599 -25.61 -15.76 -4.56
CA LEU A 599 -24.58 -15.16 -5.40
C LEU A 599 -23.98 -16.20 -6.37
N LEU A 600 -23.68 -17.41 -5.87
CA LEU A 600 -23.12 -18.51 -6.64
C LEU A 600 -24.17 -19.31 -7.43
N ASN A 601 -25.46 -19.10 -7.15
CA ASN A 601 -26.58 -19.89 -7.69
C ASN A 601 -26.40 -21.41 -7.47
N GLN A 602 -25.91 -21.81 -6.29
CA GLN A 602 -25.67 -23.20 -5.94
C GLN A 602 -25.80 -23.47 -4.44
N THR A 603 -25.91 -24.74 -4.05
CA THR A 603 -25.80 -25.14 -2.64
C THR A 603 -24.33 -25.32 -2.26
N CYS A 604 -23.82 -24.51 -1.34
CA CYS A 604 -22.43 -24.64 -0.90
C CYS A 604 -22.15 -25.84 0.02
N SER A 605 -20.87 -26.20 0.08
CA SER A 605 -20.25 -27.15 1.00
C SER A 605 -19.91 -26.55 2.39
N GLY A 606 -19.38 -27.38 3.30
CA GLY A 606 -18.92 -26.98 4.63
C GLY A 606 -19.99 -26.99 5.74
N SER A 607 -19.59 -26.60 6.94
CA SER A 607 -20.46 -26.57 8.13
C SER A 607 -20.07 -25.45 9.11
N GLY A 608 -20.98 -25.08 10.01
CA GLY A 608 -20.70 -24.08 11.04
C GLY A 608 -20.28 -22.72 10.47
N GLY A 609 -19.25 -22.11 11.06
CA GLY A 609 -18.69 -20.82 10.63
C GLY A 609 -17.99 -20.87 9.26
N GLU A 610 -17.60 -22.05 8.79
CA GLU A 610 -16.82 -22.25 7.56
C GLU A 610 -17.70 -22.50 6.31
N LYS A 611 -19.00 -22.74 6.51
CA LYS A 611 -19.94 -23.08 5.43
C LYS A 611 -19.95 -22.02 4.33
N CYS A 612 -19.89 -22.46 3.07
CA CYS A 612 -19.72 -21.62 1.86
C CYS A 612 -18.36 -20.92 1.69
N GLY A 613 -17.43 -20.98 2.65
CA GLY A 613 -16.15 -20.28 2.52
C GLY A 613 -15.32 -20.74 1.33
N LEU A 614 -15.16 -22.07 1.18
CA LEU A 614 -14.37 -22.67 0.10
C LEU A 614 -15.02 -22.45 -1.27
N ASP A 615 -16.34 -22.65 -1.38
CA ASP A 615 -17.08 -22.45 -2.63
C ASP A 615 -17.02 -21.00 -3.12
N LEU A 616 -16.97 -20.03 -2.20
CA LEU A 616 -16.83 -18.62 -2.54
C LEU A 616 -15.46 -18.34 -3.12
N VAL A 617 -14.37 -18.66 -2.42
CA VAL A 617 -13.00 -18.34 -2.89
C VAL A 617 -12.61 -19.12 -4.15
N ASP A 618 -13.12 -20.35 -4.31
CA ASP A 618 -12.95 -21.15 -5.53
C ASP A 618 -13.58 -20.47 -6.76
N ASN A 619 -14.76 -19.87 -6.60
CA ASN A 619 -15.38 -19.15 -7.70
C ASN A 619 -14.67 -17.82 -8.00
N LEU A 620 -14.27 -17.08 -6.96
CA LEU A 620 -13.58 -15.80 -7.11
C LEU A 620 -12.21 -15.94 -7.79
N SER A 621 -11.53 -17.07 -7.62
CA SER A 621 -10.21 -17.32 -8.20
C SER A 621 -10.23 -17.58 -9.72
N GLN A 622 -11.42 -17.83 -10.29
CA GLN A 622 -11.60 -18.11 -11.72
C GLN A 622 -11.52 -16.83 -12.57
N SER A 623 -10.70 -16.86 -13.62
CA SER A 623 -10.48 -15.73 -14.53
C SER A 623 -11.71 -15.34 -15.35
N ASN A 624 -12.51 -16.31 -15.81
CA ASN A 624 -13.58 -16.08 -16.80
C ASN A 624 -15.00 -16.37 -16.27
N THR A 625 -15.12 -16.95 -15.08
CA THR A 625 -16.40 -17.44 -14.53
C THR A 625 -16.69 -16.96 -13.12
N SER A 626 -15.88 -16.03 -12.60
CA SER A 626 -16.15 -15.38 -11.33
C SER A 626 -17.52 -14.69 -11.39
N VAL A 627 -18.37 -14.94 -10.40
CA VAL A 627 -19.72 -14.35 -10.32
C VAL A 627 -19.70 -12.83 -10.06
N ILE A 628 -18.55 -12.29 -9.68
CA ILE A 628 -18.34 -10.84 -9.52
C ILE A 628 -17.60 -10.23 -10.70
N ASP A 629 -17.43 -10.99 -11.79
CA ASP A 629 -16.70 -10.67 -13.02
C ASP A 629 -15.18 -10.48 -12.83
N ALA A 630 -14.74 -9.98 -11.67
CA ALA A 630 -13.34 -9.84 -11.31
C ALA A 630 -12.76 -11.14 -10.73
N ARG A 631 -11.56 -11.49 -11.19
CA ARG A 631 -10.72 -12.54 -10.57
C ARG A 631 -10.06 -11.99 -9.31
N VAL A 632 -10.18 -12.70 -8.20
CA VAL A 632 -9.56 -12.36 -6.91
C VAL A 632 -8.87 -13.59 -6.31
N ILE A 633 -7.57 -13.47 -6.05
CA ILE A 633 -6.74 -14.51 -5.44
C ILE A 633 -6.72 -14.34 -3.92
N THR A 634 -6.98 -15.39 -3.15
CA THR A 634 -7.01 -15.30 -1.68
C THR A 634 -5.77 -15.95 -1.07
N HIS A 635 -4.96 -15.15 -0.36
CA HIS A 635 -3.85 -15.61 0.47
C HIS A 635 -4.28 -15.61 1.94
N THR A 636 -3.77 -16.54 2.73
CA THR A 636 -4.13 -16.66 4.15
C THR A 636 -2.90 -16.78 5.06
N ILE A 637 -2.98 -16.14 6.23
CA ILE A 637 -1.98 -16.23 7.29
C ILE A 637 -2.63 -16.80 8.55
N GLY A 638 -2.14 -17.95 9.01
CA GLY A 638 -2.50 -18.54 10.31
C GLY A 638 -1.53 -18.11 11.39
N PHE A 639 -1.93 -17.17 12.26
CA PHE A 639 -1.04 -16.60 13.28
C PHE A 639 -1.28 -17.19 14.66
N ALA A 640 -0.34 -17.99 15.17
CA ALA A 640 -0.47 -18.72 16.44
C ALA A 640 -1.83 -19.46 16.55
N ALA A 641 -2.31 -19.92 15.40
CA ALA A 641 -3.62 -20.53 15.21
C ALA A 641 -3.55 -22.04 15.45
N ASN A 642 -4.67 -22.63 15.87
CA ASN A 642 -4.72 -24.07 16.13
C ASN A 642 -4.77 -24.88 14.81
N THR A 643 -4.60 -26.20 14.91
CA THR A 643 -4.58 -27.08 13.74
C THR A 643 -5.86 -27.01 12.89
N ASN A 644 -7.04 -26.84 13.51
CA ASN A 644 -8.30 -26.77 12.75
C ASN A 644 -8.37 -25.46 11.95
N ALA A 645 -8.04 -24.33 12.58
CA ALA A 645 -7.99 -23.03 11.93
C ALA A 645 -6.98 -23.02 10.78
N ASN A 646 -5.77 -23.55 10.99
CA ASN A 646 -4.76 -23.65 9.94
C ASN A 646 -5.21 -24.55 8.78
N ASN A 647 -5.91 -25.66 9.06
CA ASN A 647 -6.44 -26.52 8.01
C ASN A 647 -7.45 -25.77 7.12
N PHE A 648 -8.38 -25.02 7.73
CA PHE A 648 -9.36 -24.25 6.99
C PHE A 648 -8.74 -23.08 6.22
N LEU A 649 -7.82 -22.33 6.84
CA LEU A 649 -7.09 -21.23 6.18
C LEU A 649 -6.25 -21.74 5.00
N ASN A 650 -5.60 -22.89 5.15
CA ASN A 650 -4.87 -23.53 4.06
C ASN A 650 -5.80 -23.91 2.91
N GLN A 651 -6.95 -24.52 3.20
CA GLN A 651 -7.94 -24.84 2.17
C GLN A 651 -8.50 -23.59 1.48
N LEU A 652 -8.73 -22.49 2.21
CA LEU A 652 -9.14 -21.22 1.61
C LEU A 652 -8.09 -20.68 0.64
N ALA A 653 -6.81 -20.70 1.01
CA ALA A 653 -5.74 -20.24 0.12
C ALA A 653 -5.63 -21.12 -1.13
N LEU A 654 -5.60 -22.44 -0.95
CA LEU A 654 -5.47 -23.39 -2.06
C LEU A 654 -6.62 -23.27 -3.08
N ASN A 655 -7.88 -23.20 -2.61
CA ASN A 655 -9.04 -23.04 -3.51
C ASN A 655 -9.14 -21.60 -4.05
N GLY A 656 -8.68 -20.62 -3.28
CA GLY A 656 -8.57 -19.22 -3.70
C GLY A 656 -7.42 -18.93 -4.65
N GLY A 657 -6.61 -19.93 -5.04
CA GLY A 657 -5.46 -19.78 -5.94
C GLY A 657 -4.27 -19.01 -5.35
N GLY A 658 -4.21 -18.86 -4.01
CA GLY A 658 -3.16 -18.15 -3.30
C GLY A 658 -2.34 -19.06 -2.36
N GLY A 659 -1.43 -18.46 -1.61
CA GLY A 659 -0.54 -19.14 -0.66
C GLY A 659 -1.07 -19.14 0.77
N PHE A 660 -0.77 -20.22 1.50
CA PHE A 660 -0.97 -20.31 2.96
C PHE A 660 0.37 -20.14 3.68
N TYR A 661 0.37 -19.29 4.70
CA TYR A 661 1.55 -18.97 5.49
C TYR A 661 1.23 -19.18 6.97
N GLN A 662 2.04 -19.97 7.66
CA GLN A 662 1.93 -20.15 9.10
C GLN A 662 2.99 -19.27 9.79
N ALA A 663 2.59 -18.57 10.85
CA ALA A 663 3.49 -17.79 11.69
C ALA A 663 3.15 -17.98 13.16
N ASP A 664 4.15 -18.28 14.00
CA ASP A 664 3.99 -18.45 15.43
C ASP A 664 4.65 -17.30 16.23
N ASP A 665 5.52 -16.52 15.59
CA ASP A 665 6.14 -15.32 16.16
C ASP A 665 6.09 -14.08 15.26
N SER A 666 6.61 -12.96 15.77
CA SER A 666 6.56 -11.67 15.07
C SER A 666 7.45 -11.64 13.81
N GLN A 667 8.58 -12.35 13.81
CA GLN A 667 9.50 -12.35 12.68
C GLN A 667 8.92 -13.17 11.53
N GLU A 668 8.44 -14.37 11.81
CA GLU A 668 7.75 -15.21 10.82
C GLU A 668 6.53 -14.50 10.23
N LEU A 669 5.85 -13.66 11.02
CA LEU A 669 4.73 -12.86 10.55
C LEU A 669 5.15 -11.75 9.58
N VAL A 670 6.26 -11.07 9.85
CA VAL A 670 6.86 -10.10 8.91
C VAL A 670 7.24 -10.81 7.60
N ASP A 671 7.89 -11.96 7.72
CA ASP A 671 8.34 -12.75 6.57
C ASP A 671 7.14 -13.21 5.72
N ALA A 672 6.05 -13.66 6.35
CA ALA A 672 4.82 -14.03 5.67
C ALA A 672 4.21 -12.87 4.88
N PHE A 673 4.05 -11.69 5.48
CA PHE A 673 3.54 -10.52 4.77
C PHE A 673 4.45 -10.10 3.60
N GLN A 674 5.77 -10.11 3.78
CA GLN A 674 6.72 -9.77 2.72
C GLN A 674 6.69 -10.78 1.57
N GLN A 675 6.61 -12.09 1.87
CA GLN A 675 6.50 -13.12 0.84
C GLN A 675 5.22 -12.98 0.02
N ILE A 676 4.08 -12.72 0.67
CA ILE A 676 2.82 -12.44 -0.02
C ILE A 676 2.97 -11.21 -0.90
N LEU A 677 3.51 -10.11 -0.37
CA LEU A 677 3.67 -8.87 -1.12
C LEU A 677 4.63 -8.99 -2.31
N ARG A 678 5.59 -9.92 -2.28
CA ARG A 678 6.41 -10.28 -3.44
C ARG A 678 5.60 -11.09 -4.46
N SER A 679 4.82 -12.07 -4.00
CA SER A 679 4.04 -12.93 -4.90
C SER A 679 2.90 -12.21 -5.61
N VAL A 680 2.25 -11.23 -4.97
CA VAL A 680 1.18 -10.41 -5.61
C VAL A 680 1.70 -9.50 -6.72
N LYS A 681 2.99 -9.13 -6.70
CA LYS A 681 3.63 -8.35 -7.77
C LYS A 681 4.17 -9.22 -8.90
N ASP A 682 4.16 -10.54 -8.73
CA ASP A 682 4.80 -11.50 -9.63
C ASP A 682 3.92 -11.74 -10.88
N VAL A 683 3.75 -10.72 -11.72
CA VAL A 683 2.92 -10.79 -12.93
C VAL A 683 3.58 -11.69 -13.98
N ASN A 684 2.83 -12.65 -14.53
CA ASN A 684 3.28 -13.51 -15.63
C ASN A 684 3.42 -12.72 -16.93
N ALA A 685 4.41 -11.85 -17.04
CA ALA A 685 4.81 -11.26 -18.30
C ALA A 685 5.65 -12.31 -19.06
N THR A 686 5.07 -12.90 -20.12
CA THR A 686 5.78 -13.75 -21.07
C THR A 686 6.07 -12.93 -22.33
N PHE A 687 7.32 -12.54 -22.57
CA PHE A 687 7.70 -11.85 -23.81
C PHE A 687 8.97 -12.45 -24.41
N VAL A 688 8.95 -12.66 -25.73
CA VAL A 688 10.13 -12.68 -26.64
C VAL A 688 9.72 -12.86 -28.10
N SER A 689 10.65 -12.48 -28.99
CA SER A 689 10.59 -12.79 -30.41
C SER A 689 10.81 -14.30 -30.68
N PRO A 690 9.90 -15.01 -31.38
CA PRO A 690 10.09 -16.41 -31.72
C PRO A 690 11.26 -16.61 -32.70
N GLY A 691 12.00 -17.71 -32.55
CA GLY A 691 12.92 -18.23 -33.57
C GLY A 691 12.19 -19.26 -34.44
N VAL A 692 12.10 -18.99 -35.76
CA VAL A 692 11.48 -19.92 -36.72
C VAL A 692 12.54 -20.79 -37.39
N ALA A 693 12.34 -22.11 -37.39
CA ALA A 693 13.26 -23.06 -38.02
C ALA A 693 13.17 -23.02 -39.56
N VAL A 694 14.18 -22.43 -40.22
CA VAL A 694 14.35 -22.56 -41.68
C VAL A 694 15.36 -23.66 -41.97
N ASN A 695 14.95 -24.73 -42.65
CA ASN A 695 15.85 -25.80 -43.09
C ASN A 695 16.78 -25.26 -44.21
N GLN A 696 18.08 -25.13 -43.91
CA GLN A 696 19.05 -24.57 -44.86
C GLN A 696 19.48 -25.55 -45.97
N LEU A 697 19.30 -26.85 -45.76
CA LEU A 697 19.66 -27.89 -46.74
C LEU A 697 18.53 -28.16 -47.76
N ASN A 698 17.30 -27.73 -47.45
CA ASN A 698 16.17 -27.73 -48.36
C ASN A 698 15.39 -26.43 -48.20
N ARG A 699 15.73 -25.41 -49.00
CA ARG A 699 15.03 -24.10 -49.06
C ARG A 699 13.55 -24.18 -49.51
N LEU A 700 13.00 -25.38 -49.65
CA LEU A 700 11.62 -25.68 -50.05
C LEU A 700 10.82 -26.46 -48.98
N THR A 701 11.37 -26.75 -47.81
CA THR A 701 10.62 -27.34 -46.68
C THR A 701 10.71 -26.46 -45.44
N HIS A 702 9.58 -25.83 -45.09
CA HIS A 702 9.40 -25.17 -43.80
C HIS A 702 9.30 -26.27 -42.74
N LYS A 703 10.16 -26.26 -41.71
CA LYS A 703 9.88 -27.07 -40.52
C LYS A 703 8.79 -26.34 -39.74
N ASP A 704 7.75 -27.05 -39.35
CA ASP A 704 6.62 -26.48 -38.59
C ASP A 704 6.99 -26.20 -37.10
N GLU A 705 8.26 -25.98 -36.76
CA GLU A 705 8.74 -25.88 -35.38
C GLU A 705 9.02 -24.42 -34.99
N LEU A 706 8.50 -23.99 -33.83
CA LEU A 706 8.73 -22.68 -33.23
C LEU A 706 9.43 -22.82 -31.88
N TYR A 707 10.40 -21.94 -31.64
CA TYR A 707 11.13 -21.87 -30.38
C TYR A 707 10.97 -20.48 -29.76
N PHE A 708 10.49 -20.43 -28.52
CA PHE A 708 10.24 -19.21 -27.77
C PHE A 708 11.19 -19.16 -26.57
N ALA A 709 12.11 -18.20 -26.56
CA ALA A 709 13.02 -17.95 -25.45
C ALA A 709 12.39 -17.02 -24.40
N LEU A 710 11.60 -17.50 -23.46
CA LEU A 710 10.78 -16.66 -22.58
C LEU A 710 11.57 -16.13 -21.37
N PHE A 711 11.17 -14.97 -20.83
CA PHE A 711 11.61 -14.49 -19.52
C PHE A 711 10.44 -13.88 -18.74
N LYS A 712 10.59 -13.78 -17.41
CA LYS A 712 9.65 -13.12 -16.50
C LYS A 712 10.40 -12.11 -15.64
N PRO A 713 10.04 -10.81 -15.67
CA PRO A 713 10.56 -9.81 -14.74
C PRO A 713 10.29 -10.19 -13.28
N SER A 714 11.27 -9.93 -12.40
CA SER A 714 11.19 -10.17 -10.95
C SER A 714 11.68 -8.94 -10.18
N GLU A 715 11.29 -8.80 -8.91
CA GLU A 715 11.75 -7.69 -8.04
C GLU A 715 13.24 -7.81 -7.70
N GLY A 716 13.76 -9.04 -7.65
CA GLY A 716 15.17 -9.32 -7.38
C GLY A 716 16.05 -9.28 -8.64
N ALA A 717 17.37 -9.37 -8.43
CA ALA A 717 18.36 -9.43 -9.52
C ALA A 717 18.19 -10.67 -10.41
N LEU A 718 17.50 -11.72 -9.94
CA LEU A 718 17.31 -12.98 -10.63
C LEU A 718 15.99 -12.98 -11.42
N TRP A 719 16.08 -12.78 -12.73
CA TRP A 719 14.92 -12.89 -13.61
C TRP A 719 14.87 -14.29 -14.24
N PRO A 720 13.82 -15.09 -14.00
CA PRO A 720 13.73 -16.43 -14.58
C PRO A 720 13.52 -16.36 -16.09
N GLY A 721 14.26 -17.20 -16.82
CA GLY A 721 14.13 -17.43 -18.25
C GLY A 721 13.96 -18.91 -18.61
N ASN A 722 13.48 -19.16 -19.83
CA ASN A 722 13.22 -20.50 -20.35
C ASN A 722 13.27 -20.53 -21.89
N LEU A 723 13.34 -21.72 -22.49
CA LEU A 723 13.18 -21.94 -23.92
C LEU A 723 12.11 -23.02 -24.13
N LYS A 724 10.98 -22.67 -24.75
CA LYS A 724 9.86 -23.58 -25.02
C LYS A 724 9.73 -23.87 -26.51
N LYS A 725 9.36 -25.11 -26.84
CA LYS A 725 9.14 -25.59 -28.22
C LYS A 725 7.65 -25.80 -28.48
N TYR A 726 7.18 -25.30 -29.62
CA TYR A 726 5.81 -25.42 -30.12
C TYR A 726 5.80 -25.75 -31.61
N LYS A 727 4.60 -26.02 -32.16
CA LYS A 727 4.39 -26.26 -33.58
C LYS A 727 3.61 -25.10 -34.21
N ILE A 728 3.89 -24.72 -35.46
CA ILE A 728 3.05 -23.80 -36.23
C ILE A 728 2.22 -24.56 -37.25
N ASN A 729 0.95 -24.19 -37.41
CA ASN A 729 0.08 -24.68 -38.48
C ASN A 729 -0.80 -23.54 -39.01
N GLY A 730 -0.49 -23.03 -40.19
CA GLY A 730 -1.15 -21.83 -40.71
C GLY A 730 -0.85 -20.61 -39.84
N ASN A 731 -1.88 -20.03 -39.23
CA ASN A 731 -1.76 -18.91 -38.31
C ASN A 731 -1.73 -19.33 -36.82
N ASP A 732 -1.95 -20.62 -36.53
CA ASP A 732 -2.08 -21.10 -35.15
C ASP A 732 -0.77 -21.67 -34.63
N VAL A 733 -0.44 -21.32 -33.39
CA VAL A 733 0.62 -21.97 -32.61
C VAL A 733 -0.02 -23.10 -31.81
N LEU A 734 0.44 -24.32 -32.05
CA LEU A 734 -0.08 -25.55 -31.44
C LEU A 734 0.88 -26.09 -30.38
N ASP A 735 0.29 -26.57 -29.30
CA ASP A 735 0.96 -27.30 -28.23
C ASP A 735 1.32 -28.74 -28.66
N LYS A 736 1.94 -29.50 -27.74
CA LYS A 736 2.31 -30.91 -27.95
C LYS A 736 1.13 -31.82 -28.28
N ASN A 737 -0.08 -31.46 -27.85
CA ASN A 737 -1.31 -32.21 -28.04
C ASN A 737 -2.10 -31.78 -29.29
N GLY A 738 -1.64 -30.75 -29.99
CA GLY A 738 -2.31 -30.19 -31.17
C GLY A 738 -3.42 -29.19 -30.85
N VAL A 739 -3.45 -28.65 -29.63
CA VAL A 739 -4.38 -27.61 -29.18
C VAL A 739 -3.71 -26.23 -29.34
N PRO A 740 -4.46 -25.14 -29.62
CA PRO A 740 -3.90 -23.79 -29.60
C PRO A 740 -3.17 -23.49 -28.29
N ALA A 741 -1.87 -23.19 -28.39
CA ALA A 741 -1.02 -22.88 -27.24
C ALA A 741 -1.14 -21.42 -26.80
N VAL A 742 -1.68 -20.56 -27.67
CA VAL A 742 -1.83 -19.11 -27.44
C VAL A 742 -3.31 -18.77 -27.36
N ASP A 743 -3.67 -17.99 -26.34
CA ASP A 743 -5.02 -17.49 -26.14
C ASP A 743 -5.35 -16.40 -27.17
N SER A 744 -6.46 -16.55 -27.88
CA SER A 744 -6.86 -15.63 -28.96
C SER A 744 -7.32 -14.25 -28.48
N ALA A 745 -7.71 -14.11 -27.21
CA ALA A 745 -8.14 -12.85 -26.62
C ALA A 745 -6.95 -12.07 -26.04
N THR A 746 -6.00 -12.75 -25.40
CA THR A 746 -4.89 -12.10 -24.68
C THR A 746 -3.58 -12.07 -25.47
N GLY A 747 -3.40 -12.98 -26.44
CA GLY A 747 -2.15 -13.15 -27.18
C GLY A 747 -1.02 -13.82 -26.39
N PHE A 748 -1.26 -14.19 -25.12
CA PHE A 748 -0.31 -14.92 -24.28
C PHE A 748 -0.47 -16.44 -24.42
N PHE A 749 0.50 -17.21 -23.92
CA PHE A 749 0.33 -18.65 -23.79
C PHE A 749 -0.89 -18.97 -22.91
N SER A 750 -1.63 -20.00 -23.26
CA SER A 750 -2.73 -20.52 -22.45
C SER A 750 -2.18 -21.15 -21.17
N GLU A 751 -2.90 -21.00 -20.06
CA GLU A 751 -2.61 -21.69 -18.79
C GLU A 751 -2.67 -23.23 -18.93
N TYR A 752 -3.35 -23.73 -19.95
CA TYR A 752 -3.43 -25.16 -20.27
C TYR A 752 -2.46 -25.59 -21.36
N SER A 753 -1.56 -24.71 -21.81
CA SER A 753 -0.60 -25.05 -22.85
C SER A 753 0.40 -26.11 -22.38
N HIS A 754 0.82 -26.97 -23.30
CA HIS A 754 1.79 -28.03 -23.03
C HIS A 754 2.91 -27.98 -24.07
N SER A 755 4.07 -27.43 -23.69
CA SER A 755 5.22 -27.34 -24.59
C SER A 755 5.85 -28.73 -24.87
N PHE A 756 6.52 -28.87 -26.03
CA PHE A 756 6.96 -30.19 -26.52
C PHE A 756 7.98 -30.91 -25.64
N TRP A 757 8.82 -30.16 -24.92
CA TRP A 757 9.87 -30.72 -24.06
C TRP A 757 9.39 -31.02 -22.64
N SER A 758 8.25 -30.47 -22.24
CA SER A 758 7.68 -30.67 -20.92
C SER A 758 7.11 -32.08 -20.77
N VAL A 759 7.18 -32.61 -19.54
CA VAL A 759 6.58 -33.90 -19.17
C VAL A 759 5.09 -33.73 -18.89
N LEU A 760 4.74 -32.66 -18.17
CA LEU A 760 3.38 -32.27 -17.81
C LEU A 760 3.01 -30.94 -18.51
N THR A 761 1.73 -30.60 -18.48
CA THR A 761 1.24 -29.27 -18.86
C THR A 761 1.97 -28.20 -18.04
N ASP A 762 2.54 -27.21 -18.73
CA ASP A 762 3.42 -26.19 -18.18
C ASP A 762 2.89 -24.76 -18.33
N GLY A 763 1.75 -24.59 -19.01
CA GLY A 763 0.99 -23.36 -19.02
C GLY A 763 1.77 -22.12 -19.44
N ASN A 764 1.34 -20.98 -18.91
CA ASN A 764 1.88 -19.66 -19.24
C ASN A 764 2.96 -19.16 -18.27
N ASP A 765 3.30 -19.92 -17.23
CA ASP A 765 4.44 -19.59 -16.37
C ASP A 765 5.75 -19.89 -17.10
N VAL A 766 6.68 -18.95 -17.07
CA VAL A 766 8.02 -19.09 -17.68
C VAL A 766 8.84 -20.11 -16.93
N ARG A 767 8.69 -20.20 -15.61
CA ARG A 767 9.48 -21.09 -14.73
C ARG A 767 9.19 -22.56 -15.02
N ASP A 768 7.98 -22.86 -15.49
CA ASP A 768 7.52 -24.21 -15.70
C ASP A 768 7.89 -24.75 -17.09
N GLY A 769 8.26 -26.03 -17.13
CA GLY A 769 8.44 -26.77 -18.38
C GLY A 769 9.62 -26.30 -19.24
N GLY A 770 9.52 -26.50 -20.56
CA GLY A 770 10.54 -26.09 -21.53
C GLY A 770 11.91 -26.75 -21.31
N ALA A 771 12.96 -26.07 -21.78
CA ALA A 771 14.34 -26.50 -21.59
C ALA A 771 14.78 -26.41 -20.13
N ALA A 772 14.25 -25.44 -19.36
CA ALA A 772 14.56 -25.29 -17.93
C ALA A 772 14.22 -26.55 -17.13
N SER A 773 13.05 -27.17 -17.41
CA SER A 773 12.62 -28.45 -16.80
C SER A 773 13.49 -29.67 -17.17
N ARG A 774 14.42 -29.53 -18.11
CA ARG A 774 15.32 -30.59 -18.59
C ARG A 774 16.74 -30.46 -18.02
N LEU A 775 17.00 -29.44 -17.20
CA LEU A 775 18.27 -29.27 -16.51
C LEU A 775 18.51 -30.42 -15.53
N SER A 776 19.79 -30.68 -15.25
CA SER A 776 20.21 -31.72 -14.30
C SER A 776 21.41 -31.25 -13.49
N LEU A 777 21.81 -31.98 -12.45
CA LEU A 777 23.04 -31.69 -11.70
C LEU A 777 24.31 -31.94 -12.52
N THR A 778 24.24 -32.75 -13.57
CA THR A 778 25.41 -33.14 -14.39
C THR A 778 25.44 -32.30 -15.66
N ARG A 779 25.88 -31.03 -15.54
CA ARG A 779 25.94 -30.08 -16.65
C ARG A 779 27.37 -29.84 -17.14
N ASN A 780 27.47 -29.60 -18.44
CA ASN A 780 28.71 -29.24 -19.14
C ASN A 780 28.86 -27.71 -19.12
N MET A 781 29.31 -27.17 -17.99
CA MET A 781 29.44 -25.71 -17.80
C MET A 781 30.90 -25.28 -17.78
N TYR A 782 31.22 -24.23 -18.53
CA TYR A 782 32.60 -23.76 -18.70
C TYR A 782 32.68 -22.23 -18.73
N THR A 783 33.78 -21.69 -18.20
CA THR A 783 34.19 -20.29 -18.38
C THR A 783 35.25 -20.18 -19.48
N PHE A 784 35.38 -19.03 -20.12
CA PHE A 784 36.43 -18.78 -21.11
C PHE A 784 36.96 -17.34 -21.06
N ASN A 785 38.22 -17.20 -21.46
CA ASN A 785 38.95 -15.93 -21.54
C ASN A 785 39.95 -15.87 -22.71
N GLU A 786 40.35 -17.02 -23.26
CA GLU A 786 41.32 -17.15 -24.35
C GLU A 786 40.74 -17.86 -25.59
N THR A 787 41.33 -17.60 -26.75
CA THR A 787 40.96 -18.26 -28.02
C THR A 787 41.36 -19.73 -28.00
N GLY A 788 40.51 -20.60 -28.57
CA GLY A 788 40.76 -22.03 -28.67
C GLY A 788 39.63 -22.88 -28.11
N SER A 789 39.96 -24.09 -27.67
CA SER A 789 39.00 -25.04 -27.10
C SER A 789 38.50 -24.59 -25.72
N ILE A 790 37.17 -24.49 -25.56
CA ILE A 790 36.55 -24.06 -24.30
C ILE A 790 36.34 -25.25 -23.35
N LEU A 791 36.00 -26.43 -23.88
CA LEU A 791 35.65 -27.62 -23.11
C LEU A 791 36.90 -28.37 -22.64
N GLN A 792 37.59 -27.77 -21.67
CA GLN A 792 38.77 -28.34 -21.02
C GLN A 792 38.66 -28.24 -19.50
N THR A 793 39.36 -29.12 -18.77
CA THR A 793 39.29 -29.18 -17.30
C THR A 793 39.61 -27.84 -16.64
N ALA A 794 40.56 -27.07 -17.19
CA ALA A 794 40.95 -25.76 -16.69
C ALA A 794 39.79 -24.73 -16.72
N ASN A 795 38.87 -24.90 -17.65
CA ASN A 795 37.77 -23.97 -17.89
C ASN A 795 36.47 -24.42 -17.19
N LYS A 796 36.44 -25.57 -16.54
CA LYS A 796 35.19 -26.13 -15.99
C LYS A 796 34.64 -25.23 -14.87
N LEU A 797 33.38 -24.80 -15.00
CA LEU A 797 32.69 -24.03 -13.97
C LEU A 797 32.21 -24.99 -12.88
N HIS A 798 33.04 -25.17 -11.86
CA HIS A 798 32.80 -26.13 -10.78
C HIS A 798 33.55 -25.70 -9.52
N GLU A 799 32.99 -26.00 -8.34
CA GLU A 799 33.56 -25.65 -7.03
C GLU A 799 34.99 -26.20 -6.83
N SER A 800 35.29 -27.35 -7.44
CA SER A 800 36.60 -28.01 -7.40
C SER A 800 37.65 -27.42 -8.35
N ASN A 801 37.28 -26.49 -9.24
CA ASN A 801 38.24 -25.86 -10.16
C ASN A 801 38.93 -24.68 -9.48
N THR A 802 40.17 -24.87 -9.00
CA THR A 802 40.92 -23.84 -8.28
C THR A 802 41.39 -22.66 -9.14
N LEU A 803 41.23 -22.72 -10.47
CA LEU A 803 41.58 -21.60 -11.37
C LEU A 803 40.53 -20.49 -11.39
N ILE A 804 39.32 -20.75 -10.88
CA ILE A 804 38.29 -19.73 -10.66
C ILE A 804 38.41 -19.31 -9.20
N ASP A 805 38.84 -18.10 -8.90
CA ASP A 805 39.11 -17.65 -7.54
C ASP A 805 38.07 -16.64 -7.02
N THR A 806 38.31 -16.09 -5.83
CA THR A 806 37.40 -15.11 -5.20
C THR A 806 37.44 -13.74 -5.87
N THR A 807 38.48 -13.42 -6.64
CA THR A 807 38.54 -12.20 -7.44
C THR A 807 37.68 -12.30 -8.69
N ASP A 808 37.66 -13.47 -9.35
CA ASP A 808 36.79 -13.72 -10.51
C ASP A 808 35.30 -13.55 -10.19
N LEU A 809 34.89 -13.93 -8.98
CA LEU A 809 33.50 -13.84 -8.51
C LEU A 809 33.20 -12.53 -7.73
N ALA A 810 34.14 -11.58 -7.69
CA ALA A 810 34.00 -10.32 -6.96
C ALA A 810 33.70 -10.45 -5.44
N LEU A 811 34.23 -11.49 -4.79
CA LEU A 811 33.92 -11.83 -3.38
C LEU A 811 34.92 -11.29 -2.35
N THR A 812 36.05 -10.71 -2.76
CA THR A 812 37.20 -10.45 -1.89
C THR A 812 36.93 -9.47 -0.73
N SER A 813 35.93 -8.60 -0.86
CA SER A 813 35.55 -7.63 0.17
C SER A 813 34.53 -8.18 1.20
N LEU A 814 34.11 -9.44 1.07
CA LEU A 814 33.04 -10.01 1.89
C LEU A 814 33.57 -10.77 3.12
N PRO A 815 32.75 -10.99 4.17
CA PRO A 815 33.19 -11.58 5.43
C PRO A 815 33.71 -13.03 5.33
N ASP A 816 33.24 -13.84 4.36
CA ASP A 816 33.73 -15.20 4.09
C ASP A 816 33.82 -15.48 2.57
N PRO A 817 34.87 -14.97 1.89
CA PRO A 817 35.00 -15.11 0.45
C PRO A 817 35.15 -16.57 -0.01
N SER A 818 35.81 -17.41 0.81
CA SER A 818 36.10 -18.80 0.46
C SER A 818 34.85 -19.68 0.55
N GLY A 819 34.04 -19.53 1.61
CA GLY A 819 32.76 -20.23 1.74
C GLY A 819 31.76 -19.78 0.67
N LEU A 820 31.68 -18.46 0.42
CA LEU A 820 30.81 -17.92 -0.62
C LEU A 820 31.21 -18.39 -2.02
N ARG A 821 32.51 -18.51 -2.33
CA ARG A 821 32.97 -19.05 -3.61
C ARG A 821 32.41 -20.45 -3.87
N GLU A 822 32.42 -21.33 -2.86
CA GLU A 822 31.88 -22.69 -3.01
C GLU A 822 30.36 -22.65 -3.26
N LEU A 823 29.62 -21.85 -2.50
CA LEU A 823 28.17 -21.72 -2.63
C LEU A 823 27.76 -21.13 -3.99
N VAL A 824 28.39 -20.03 -4.41
CA VAL A 824 28.09 -19.36 -5.68
C VAL A 824 28.40 -20.26 -6.87
N LEU A 825 29.49 -21.04 -6.84
CA LEU A 825 29.81 -21.97 -7.92
C LEU A 825 28.84 -23.16 -7.98
N LYS A 826 28.37 -23.68 -6.83
CA LYS A 826 27.31 -24.70 -6.79
C LYS A 826 26.00 -24.15 -7.35
N TRP A 827 25.62 -22.94 -6.93
CA TRP A 827 24.43 -22.24 -7.41
C TRP A 827 24.49 -21.98 -8.93
N ALA A 828 25.63 -21.48 -9.43
CA ALA A 828 25.84 -21.22 -10.85
C ALA A 828 25.80 -22.50 -11.68
N ARG A 829 26.25 -23.64 -11.13
CA ARG A 829 26.13 -24.97 -11.75
C ARG A 829 24.67 -25.45 -11.86
N GLY A 830 23.76 -24.87 -11.08
CA GLY A 830 22.35 -25.25 -11.03
C GLY A 830 22.02 -26.20 -9.87
N VAL A 831 22.76 -26.15 -8.77
CA VAL A 831 22.33 -26.73 -7.49
C VAL A 831 21.40 -25.73 -6.81
N ASP A 832 20.25 -26.19 -6.32
CA ASP A 832 19.41 -25.36 -5.48
C ASP A 832 19.99 -25.28 -4.06
N VAL A 833 20.90 -24.35 -3.82
CA VAL A 833 21.52 -24.18 -2.50
C VAL A 833 20.71 -23.29 -1.56
N ARG A 834 19.60 -22.70 -2.04
CA ARG A 834 18.76 -21.75 -1.29
C ARG A 834 17.39 -22.32 -0.93
N ASP A 835 17.06 -23.52 -1.41
CA ASP A 835 15.71 -24.11 -1.26
C ASP A 835 14.68 -23.18 -1.94
N ASP A 836 14.96 -22.82 -3.19
CA ASP A 836 14.19 -21.85 -3.98
C ASP A 836 12.73 -22.35 -4.23
N ASP A 837 12.46 -23.65 -4.10
CA ASP A 837 11.12 -24.26 -4.20
C ASP A 837 10.47 -24.61 -2.84
N ASN A 838 11.14 -24.29 -1.73
CA ASN A 838 10.70 -24.53 -0.35
C ASN A 838 10.32 -26.01 -0.06
N ASP A 839 10.93 -26.99 -0.73
CA ASP A 839 10.69 -28.41 -0.46
C ASP A 839 11.54 -28.95 0.72
N GLY A 840 12.47 -28.14 1.23
CA GLY A 840 13.39 -28.46 2.32
C GLY A 840 14.72 -29.08 1.88
N SER A 841 14.95 -29.23 0.57
CA SER A 841 16.21 -29.70 -0.03
C SER A 841 17.08 -28.53 -0.48
N THR A 842 18.40 -28.67 -0.24
CA THR A 842 19.40 -27.68 -0.71
C THR A 842 20.47 -28.32 -1.61
N SER A 843 20.12 -29.45 -2.24
CA SER A 843 21.09 -30.34 -2.90
C SER A 843 20.64 -30.86 -4.26
N ASP A 844 19.39 -30.60 -4.61
CA ASP A 844 18.72 -30.96 -5.84
C ASP A 844 18.94 -29.87 -6.91
N VAL A 845 18.21 -29.97 -8.01
CA VAL A 845 18.49 -29.21 -9.23
C VAL A 845 17.65 -27.95 -9.28
N ARG A 846 18.32 -26.80 -9.46
CA ARG A 846 17.64 -25.54 -9.76
C ARG A 846 17.18 -25.52 -11.22
N LEU A 847 15.87 -25.67 -11.45
CA LEU A 847 15.25 -25.72 -12.78
C LEU A 847 15.02 -24.32 -13.38
N GLN A 848 16.04 -23.48 -13.38
CA GLN A 848 15.94 -22.11 -13.89
C GLN A 848 17.09 -21.79 -14.84
N MET A 849 16.77 -21.10 -15.94
CA MET A 849 17.74 -20.46 -16.81
C MET A 849 17.69 -18.94 -16.59
N GLY A 850 18.73 -18.22 -17.01
CA GLY A 850 18.67 -16.76 -17.00
C GLY A 850 17.73 -16.22 -18.07
N ASP A 851 17.29 -14.99 -17.89
CA ASP A 851 16.40 -14.27 -18.80
C ASP A 851 17.09 -13.95 -20.15
N PRO A 852 16.52 -14.39 -21.29
CA PRO A 852 16.97 -14.01 -22.63
C PRO A 852 16.19 -12.78 -23.16
N ILE A 853 16.36 -11.59 -22.53
CA ILE A 853 15.54 -10.40 -22.84
C ILE A 853 15.61 -10.02 -24.32
N HIS A 854 16.82 -9.92 -24.87
CA HIS A 854 17.06 -9.49 -26.25
C HIS A 854 17.68 -10.60 -27.11
N SER A 855 17.96 -11.77 -26.54
CA SER A 855 18.58 -12.88 -27.27
C SER A 855 17.53 -13.67 -28.06
N GLN A 856 17.51 -13.49 -29.38
CA GLN A 856 16.69 -14.33 -30.25
C GLN A 856 17.36 -15.71 -30.45
N PRO A 857 16.66 -16.83 -30.22
CA PRO A 857 17.26 -18.14 -30.34
C PRO A 857 17.67 -18.44 -31.80
N VAL A 858 18.91 -18.91 -31.98
CA VAL A 858 19.47 -19.28 -33.29
C VAL A 858 19.55 -20.78 -33.42
N ILE A 859 19.05 -21.31 -34.54
CA ILE A 859 19.01 -22.75 -34.80
C ILE A 859 20.12 -23.11 -35.79
N VAL A 860 20.93 -24.10 -35.43
CA VAL A 860 21.97 -24.67 -36.30
C VAL A 860 21.63 -26.12 -36.60
N ASN A 861 21.52 -26.45 -37.89
CA ASN A 861 21.27 -27.81 -38.36
C ASN A 861 22.62 -28.49 -38.65
N TYR A 862 22.88 -29.62 -38.00
CA TYR A 862 24.09 -30.45 -38.19
C TYR A 862 23.81 -31.68 -39.06
N GLY A 863 22.53 -32.01 -39.25
CA GLY A 863 22.04 -33.06 -40.14
C GLY A 863 20.54 -32.91 -40.40
N GLU A 864 19.91 -33.92 -41.00
CA GLU A 864 18.46 -33.87 -41.30
C GLU A 864 17.60 -33.83 -40.03
N THR A 865 17.98 -34.60 -39.02
CA THR A 865 17.30 -34.70 -37.72
C THR A 865 18.14 -34.16 -36.55
N ASP A 866 19.36 -33.73 -36.81
CA ASP A 866 20.29 -33.25 -35.78
C ASP A 866 20.39 -31.73 -35.82
N SER A 867 20.01 -31.06 -34.74
CA SER A 867 20.00 -29.59 -34.64
C SER A 867 20.20 -29.14 -33.20
N ALA A 868 20.83 -27.98 -33.02
CA ALA A 868 20.95 -27.32 -31.72
C ALA A 868 20.41 -25.90 -31.79
N ILE A 869 19.85 -25.43 -30.67
CA ILE A 869 19.38 -24.06 -30.47
C ILE A 869 20.36 -23.36 -29.54
N PHE A 870 20.85 -22.21 -29.99
CA PHE A 870 21.69 -21.33 -29.21
C PHE A 870 20.84 -20.18 -28.68
N VAL A 871 20.94 -19.93 -27.37
CA VAL A 871 20.26 -18.81 -26.70
C VAL A 871 21.19 -18.24 -25.64
N ALA A 872 21.31 -16.92 -25.57
CA ALA A 872 22.12 -16.22 -24.59
C ALA A 872 21.22 -15.59 -23.51
N THR A 873 21.74 -15.44 -22.30
CA THR A 873 20.97 -14.98 -21.13
C THR A 873 21.72 -13.89 -20.36
N ASN A 874 20.98 -13.04 -19.65
CA ASN A 874 21.55 -11.99 -18.80
C ASN A 874 22.28 -12.52 -17.56
N HIS A 875 22.09 -13.77 -17.18
CA HIS A 875 22.98 -14.46 -16.24
C HIS A 875 24.41 -14.64 -16.79
N GLY A 876 24.65 -14.31 -18.07
CA GLY A 876 25.96 -14.32 -18.71
C GLY A 876 26.26 -15.58 -19.53
N PHE A 877 25.30 -16.50 -19.63
CA PHE A 877 25.50 -17.78 -20.28
C PHE A 877 25.02 -17.78 -21.73
N LEU A 878 25.81 -18.39 -22.62
CA LEU A 878 25.35 -18.91 -23.91
C LEU A 878 25.05 -20.40 -23.75
N HIS A 879 23.80 -20.78 -23.96
CA HIS A 879 23.32 -22.15 -23.90
C HIS A 879 23.25 -22.77 -25.29
N SER A 880 23.60 -24.05 -25.40
CA SER A 880 23.32 -24.90 -26.56
C SER A 880 22.34 -25.99 -26.14
N ILE A 881 21.14 -25.99 -26.70
CA ILE A 881 20.05 -26.91 -26.37
C ILE A 881 19.78 -27.86 -27.55
N ASP A 882 19.65 -29.15 -27.31
CA ASP A 882 19.29 -30.11 -28.35
C ASP A 882 17.82 -29.93 -28.80
N ALA A 883 17.60 -29.76 -30.10
CA ALA A 883 16.29 -29.43 -30.66
C ALA A 883 15.24 -30.54 -30.51
N GLN A 884 15.69 -31.78 -30.34
CA GLN A 884 14.83 -32.94 -30.22
C GLN A 884 14.43 -33.18 -28.76
N THR A 885 15.39 -33.15 -27.84
CA THR A 885 15.17 -33.55 -26.44
C THR A 885 14.95 -32.40 -25.47
N GLY A 886 15.29 -31.16 -25.87
CA GLY A 886 15.30 -29.99 -24.99
C GLY A 886 16.41 -30.01 -23.94
N THR A 887 17.34 -30.97 -24.00
CA THR A 887 18.44 -31.09 -23.04
C THR A 887 19.61 -30.18 -23.42
N GLU A 888 20.24 -29.57 -22.43
CA GLU A 888 21.42 -28.73 -22.63
C GLU A 888 22.65 -29.57 -23.01
N ASN A 889 23.26 -29.24 -24.15
CA ASN A 889 24.54 -29.80 -24.60
C ASN A 889 25.71 -29.22 -23.78
N PHE A 890 25.71 -27.90 -23.63
CA PHE A 890 26.67 -27.13 -22.83
C PHE A 890 26.13 -25.73 -22.50
N ALA A 891 26.72 -25.10 -21.49
CA ALA A 891 26.59 -23.66 -21.21
C ALA A 891 27.97 -23.04 -21.00
N ILE A 892 28.22 -21.89 -21.63
CA ILE A 892 29.49 -21.17 -21.52
C ILE A 892 29.30 -19.72 -21.09
N ILE A 893 30.20 -19.21 -20.25
CA ILE A 893 30.18 -17.84 -19.72
C ILE A 893 31.56 -17.17 -19.92
N PRO A 894 31.63 -15.91 -20.37
CA PRO A 894 32.88 -15.15 -20.33
C PRO A 894 33.38 -14.96 -18.89
N GLN A 895 34.68 -15.10 -18.63
CA GLN A 895 35.24 -14.96 -17.28
C GLN A 895 34.92 -13.60 -16.64
N GLU A 896 34.82 -12.54 -17.44
CA GLU A 896 34.46 -11.19 -16.99
C GLU A 896 33.05 -11.03 -16.42
N LEU A 897 32.12 -11.94 -16.75
CA LEU A 897 30.76 -11.94 -16.21
C LEU A 897 30.61 -12.77 -14.94
N LEU A 898 31.66 -13.48 -14.51
CA LEU A 898 31.61 -14.29 -13.28
C LEU A 898 31.33 -13.45 -12.03
N GLY A 899 31.74 -12.18 -12.02
CA GLY A 899 31.46 -11.24 -10.92
C GLY A 899 29.97 -10.99 -10.68
N ASN A 900 29.12 -11.14 -11.70
CA ASN A 900 27.67 -10.94 -11.56
C ASN A 900 26.98 -12.10 -10.82
N LEU A 901 27.60 -13.29 -10.80
CA LEU A 901 26.99 -14.50 -10.24
C LEU A 901 26.65 -14.36 -8.74
N TYR A 902 27.44 -13.58 -8.00
CA TYR A 902 27.13 -13.34 -6.58
C TYR A 902 25.86 -12.51 -6.39
N SER A 903 25.66 -11.47 -7.21
CA SER A 903 24.44 -10.65 -7.16
C SER A 903 23.20 -11.46 -7.50
N PHE A 904 23.27 -12.32 -8.53
CA PHE A 904 22.18 -13.23 -8.85
C PHE A 904 21.93 -14.28 -7.75
N TYR A 905 22.99 -14.77 -7.09
CA TYR A 905 22.86 -15.65 -5.93
C TYR A 905 22.22 -14.97 -4.71
N GLN A 906 22.47 -13.68 -4.47
CA GLN A 906 21.83 -12.96 -3.38
C GLN A 906 20.37 -12.60 -3.68
N ASP A 907 20.07 -12.32 -4.95
CA ASP A 907 18.75 -11.94 -5.44
C ASP A 907 18.12 -10.77 -4.65
N THR A 908 18.92 -9.75 -4.33
CA THR A 908 18.42 -8.58 -3.60
C THR A 908 17.48 -7.75 -4.47
N SER A 909 16.38 -7.27 -3.88
CA SER A 909 15.43 -6.37 -4.52
C SER A 909 16.15 -5.14 -5.10
N THR A 910 15.94 -4.85 -6.38
CA THR A 910 16.65 -3.79 -7.11
C THR A 910 15.80 -3.23 -8.24
N PHE A 911 15.86 -1.91 -8.45
CA PHE A 911 15.25 -1.25 -9.63
C PHE A 911 16.10 -1.40 -10.89
N ASN A 912 17.37 -1.81 -10.77
CA ASN A 912 18.30 -1.95 -11.88
C ASN A 912 18.52 -3.43 -12.20
N HIS A 913 18.23 -3.83 -13.44
CA HIS A 913 18.53 -5.17 -13.94
C HIS A 913 20.02 -5.33 -14.25
N ILE A 914 20.59 -6.49 -13.92
CA ILE A 914 21.99 -6.82 -14.23
C ILE A 914 22.00 -7.54 -15.58
N TYR A 915 22.62 -6.91 -16.56
CA TYR A 915 22.72 -7.46 -17.91
C TYR A 915 23.98 -8.33 -18.08
N GLY A 916 23.89 -9.34 -18.95
CA GLY A 916 24.97 -10.30 -19.23
C GLY A 916 25.19 -10.51 -20.72
N MET A 917 25.06 -11.75 -21.19
CA MET A 917 25.18 -12.09 -22.61
C MET A 917 23.81 -11.91 -23.28
N ASP A 918 23.48 -10.67 -23.64
CA ASP A 918 22.14 -10.29 -24.11
C ASP A 918 22.17 -9.54 -25.46
N GLY A 919 23.22 -9.78 -26.25
CA GLY A 919 23.30 -9.31 -27.62
C GLY A 919 22.65 -10.25 -28.62
N ASP A 920 22.42 -9.70 -29.82
CA ASP A 920 21.92 -10.46 -30.95
C ASP A 920 22.88 -11.59 -31.34
N LEU A 921 22.30 -12.73 -31.74
CA LEU A 921 23.02 -13.94 -32.13
C LEU A 921 23.05 -14.01 -33.66
N VAL A 922 24.23 -13.83 -34.26
CA VAL A 922 24.35 -13.84 -35.72
C VAL A 922 25.10 -15.08 -36.19
N LEU A 923 24.40 -15.92 -36.95
CA LEU A 923 24.97 -17.10 -37.59
C LEU A 923 25.59 -16.76 -38.96
N ARG A 924 26.79 -17.25 -39.23
CA ARG A 924 27.45 -17.18 -40.54
C ARG A 924 28.12 -18.51 -40.88
N THR A 925 28.00 -18.93 -42.12
CA THR A 925 28.72 -20.10 -42.65
C THR A 925 29.77 -19.64 -43.65
N TYR A 926 30.97 -20.20 -43.54
CA TYR A 926 32.06 -19.96 -44.47
C TYR A 926 32.86 -21.24 -44.71
N GLY A 927 32.82 -21.75 -45.94
CA GLY A 927 33.32 -23.08 -46.24
C GLY A 927 32.54 -24.17 -45.48
N GLU A 928 33.26 -25.05 -44.80
CA GLU A 928 32.69 -26.12 -43.95
C GLU A 928 32.51 -25.68 -42.48
N LYS A 929 32.74 -24.40 -42.18
CA LYS A 929 32.71 -23.87 -40.82
C LYS A 929 31.45 -23.05 -40.57
N THR A 930 30.90 -23.22 -39.38
CA THR A 930 29.77 -22.44 -38.87
C THR A 930 30.23 -21.58 -37.72
N TYR A 931 30.07 -20.27 -37.85
CA TYR A 931 30.46 -19.26 -36.88
C TYR A 931 29.23 -18.60 -36.26
N LEU A 932 29.23 -18.48 -34.94
CA LEU A 932 28.22 -17.79 -34.15
C LEU A 932 28.85 -16.54 -33.53
N TYR A 933 28.32 -15.38 -33.88
CA TYR A 933 28.72 -14.09 -33.34
C TYR A 933 27.74 -13.73 -32.23
N VAL A 934 28.26 -13.36 -31.07
CA VAL A 934 27.48 -13.04 -29.87
C VAL A 934 27.98 -11.74 -29.28
N GLY A 935 27.08 -10.77 -29.09
CA GLY A 935 27.37 -9.53 -28.37
C GLY A 935 26.94 -9.59 -26.92
N MET A 936 27.50 -8.71 -26.08
CA MET A 936 27.05 -8.52 -24.69
C MET A 936 25.99 -7.42 -24.54
N ARG A 937 25.87 -6.52 -25.53
CA ARG A 937 24.98 -5.36 -25.52
C ARG A 937 25.14 -4.52 -24.24
N ARG A 938 24.25 -4.68 -23.26
CA ARG A 938 24.26 -3.93 -21.99
C ARG A 938 25.07 -4.62 -20.89
N GLY A 939 25.32 -5.91 -20.99
CA GLY A 939 26.13 -6.63 -20.00
C GLY A 939 27.63 -6.41 -20.14
N GLY A 940 28.07 -5.71 -21.19
CA GLY A 940 29.47 -5.38 -21.43
C GLY A 940 29.70 -4.90 -22.85
N ASN A 941 30.96 -4.61 -23.17
CA ASN A 941 31.32 -3.95 -24.43
C ASN A 941 31.93 -4.91 -25.47
N ASN A 942 31.87 -6.22 -25.23
CA ASN A 942 32.61 -7.20 -26.03
C ASN A 942 31.73 -7.98 -26.99
N TYR A 943 32.34 -8.42 -28.09
CA TYR A 943 31.78 -9.41 -29.02
C TYR A 943 32.65 -10.65 -29.05
N TYR A 944 32.01 -11.82 -29.11
CA TYR A 944 32.68 -13.12 -29.19
C TYR A 944 32.26 -13.85 -30.46
N VAL A 945 33.21 -14.55 -31.06
CA VAL A 945 32.96 -15.38 -32.24
C VAL A 945 33.34 -16.82 -31.94
N PHE A 946 32.35 -17.69 -32.00
CA PHE A 946 32.51 -19.12 -31.73
C PHE A 946 32.46 -19.92 -33.03
N ASP A 947 33.38 -20.86 -33.20
CA ASP A 947 33.23 -21.97 -34.15
C ASP A 947 32.29 -23.00 -33.51
N VAL A 948 31.07 -23.07 -34.05
CA VAL A 948 30.01 -23.99 -33.62
C VAL A 948 29.76 -25.06 -34.68
N THR A 949 30.77 -25.42 -35.48
CA THR A 949 30.67 -26.52 -36.47
C THR A 949 30.35 -27.87 -35.82
N SER A 950 30.70 -28.03 -34.54
CA SER A 950 30.24 -29.14 -33.69
C SER A 950 29.30 -28.60 -32.61
N LYS A 951 28.13 -29.23 -32.44
CA LYS A 951 27.19 -28.88 -31.36
C LYS A 951 27.70 -29.19 -29.95
N LEU A 952 28.78 -29.99 -29.85
CA LEU A 952 29.34 -30.48 -28.58
C LEU A 952 30.75 -29.97 -28.28
N ASP A 953 31.42 -29.25 -29.20
CA ASP A 953 32.79 -28.77 -29.02
C ASP A 953 32.94 -27.33 -29.57
N PRO A 954 32.32 -26.34 -28.91
CA PRO A 954 32.46 -24.93 -29.30
C PRO A 954 33.88 -24.43 -29.05
N LYS A 955 34.40 -23.60 -29.96
CA LYS A 955 35.73 -22.98 -29.84
C LYS A 955 35.66 -21.48 -29.98
N LEU A 956 36.30 -20.74 -29.10
CA LEU A 956 36.43 -19.29 -29.25
C LEU A 956 37.46 -19.01 -30.36
N VAL A 957 37.04 -18.35 -31.43
CA VAL A 957 37.91 -18.03 -32.57
C VAL A 957 38.64 -16.72 -32.30
N PHE A 958 37.89 -15.68 -31.93
CA PHE A 958 38.41 -14.38 -31.49
C PHE A 958 37.34 -13.63 -30.69
N SER A 959 37.79 -12.62 -29.95
CA SER A 959 36.93 -11.65 -29.28
C SER A 959 37.30 -10.24 -29.73
N ILE A 960 36.33 -9.34 -29.74
CA ILE A 960 36.53 -7.91 -29.96
C ILE A 960 36.27 -7.23 -28.63
N LYS A 961 37.29 -6.56 -28.08
CA LYS A 961 37.20 -5.83 -26.82
C LYS A 961 36.76 -4.39 -27.08
N GLY A 962 35.62 -4.00 -26.53
CA GLY A 962 35.09 -2.65 -26.70
C GLY A 962 35.91 -1.63 -25.91
N GLY A 963 36.21 -0.49 -26.54
CA GLY A 963 37.02 0.59 -25.95
C GLY A 963 38.53 0.48 -26.18
N GLU A 964 39.01 -0.59 -26.83
CA GLU A 964 40.43 -0.81 -27.16
C GLU A 964 40.76 -0.59 -28.66
N GLY A 965 39.92 0.19 -29.37
CA GLY A 965 39.98 0.40 -30.82
C GLY A 965 40.55 1.74 -31.26
#